data_AF-A0A425WPH1-F1
#
_entry.id   AF-A0A425WPH1-F1
#
_cell.length_a   1.000
_cell.length_b   1.000
_cell.length_c   1.000
_cell.angle_alpha   90.00
_cell.angle_beta   90.00
_cell.angle_gamma   90.00
#
_symmetry.space_group_name_H-M   'P 1'
#
loop_
_entity.id
_entity.type
_entity.pdbx_description
1 polymer ?
#
loop_
_entity_poly.entity_id
_entity_poly.type
_entity_poly.pdbx_seq_one_letter_code
_entity_poly.pdbx_strand_id
1 'polypeptide(L)'
;MISMARKLSEENKLYFYQLIATHYGIGKQVFLPKIEELFKEDNIFPEDLGFDDFRALLEACSDIINLTDFKGNRSYATLVQDQRFDDALAQAQSDSTPAKGGGKPWKHRKAAILKPQKPKQARQKKTAEKKFEAKLEEQPKPAKAEASKQPETKAEIPQQSEESQPTEPEPQETEPKSEAPEAPAAETAEVEGVQVTAEITEPQSEPATEASEQSEQEPEPKPEPEAKSEPVKAEAADKEKEEETSQTQKLGKDRVFTLDEILAMPSESQKKPEKGPAESREEASEEGKDALPAEVPDYIVHKAPTSHSLKEQDLKEQKRIEKAPTTAEPRVSSSLPTSFLRGVHCKDELLNMVSQLMPIDCNLLQVLEEDWQAARAAGTIEGTRSRVSFPLRFLHEDGTTQIRLTIQRSVQPISGKHWYLALVDGNDGTHPLKQDFGLEGMPESNQGAWTALQTTPNPHAKSPQQRFTEFASFEGWDTMLSNLSDMAEDESWYATALKTPDTVYPMLREYLTTTFVRLMAEHKVLENPDHDFAAFNTGLVTDQEEPIYACFTAGGAGPDPYQLSGFCTADEGELGKKFVRTLNPLPEQASYLSAIEEVQPRSDAHLTVNYRTLLLAELDRLPQDFVAPFLRDERVSLALEESCAAGISGQQRAQDVQTVREYICDTPDVFNQLRDALADPMKKSWHRAKRNYRLVLPVYDPIANTVEMLLPVSLKDNTKVATCVHIEKKGSTTYQATGIVSLPEAACLGRIVNPELPAWLK
;
A
#
# COMPACT_ATOMS: atom_id res chain seq x y z
N MET A 1 13.84 -25.16 -44.79
CA MET A 1 12.45 -25.33 -45.29
C MET A 1 11.83 -23.95 -45.41
N ILE A 2 10.95 -23.70 -46.37
CA ILE A 2 10.26 -22.40 -46.47
C ILE A 2 9.18 -22.39 -45.39
N SER A 3 9.29 -21.48 -44.42
CA SER A 3 8.23 -21.28 -43.42
C SER A 3 6.99 -20.72 -44.12
N MET A 4 5.83 -21.34 -43.90
CA MET A 4 4.57 -20.70 -44.26
C MET A 4 4.31 -19.57 -43.25
N ALA A 5 4.68 -18.35 -43.62
CA ALA A 5 4.36 -17.15 -42.86
C ALA A 5 2.86 -17.12 -42.56
N ARG A 6 2.50 -17.24 -41.28
CA ARG A 6 1.10 -17.21 -40.84
C ARG A 6 0.59 -15.80 -41.08
N LYS A 7 -0.37 -15.65 -42.00
CA LYS A 7 -0.96 -14.35 -42.29
C LYS A 7 -1.79 -13.88 -41.10
N LEU A 8 -1.32 -12.84 -40.43
CA LEU A 8 -2.12 -12.05 -39.51
C LEU A 8 -3.32 -11.45 -40.28
N SER A 9 -4.50 -11.39 -39.66
CA SER A 9 -5.69 -10.81 -40.28
C SER A 9 -5.63 -9.29 -40.34
N GLU A 10 -6.29 -8.71 -41.35
CA GLU A 10 -6.45 -7.25 -41.49
C GLU A 10 -7.08 -6.61 -40.23
N GLU A 11 -8.01 -7.31 -39.57
CA GLU A 11 -8.66 -6.87 -38.32
C GLU A 11 -7.68 -6.74 -37.14
N ASN A 12 -6.69 -7.64 -37.06
CA ASN A 12 -5.64 -7.61 -36.05
C ASN A 12 -4.59 -6.54 -36.39
N LYS A 13 -4.27 -6.36 -37.69
CA LYS A 13 -3.39 -5.26 -38.15
C LYS A 13 -3.98 -3.89 -37.85
N LEU A 14 -5.28 -3.71 -38.09
CA LEU A 14 -6.01 -2.49 -37.75
C LEU A 14 -5.98 -2.20 -36.23
N TYR A 15 -6.02 -3.25 -35.39
CA TYR A 15 -5.86 -3.11 -33.95
C TYR A 15 -4.44 -2.65 -33.56
N PHE A 16 -3.39 -3.27 -34.11
CA PHE A 16 -1.99 -2.86 -33.86
C PHE A 16 -1.71 -1.43 -34.37
N TYR A 17 -2.25 -1.08 -35.54
CA TYR A 17 -2.19 0.27 -36.10
C TYR A 17 -2.78 1.29 -35.13
N GLN A 18 -4.01 1.04 -34.64
CA GLN A 18 -4.67 1.90 -33.67
C GLN A 18 -3.88 2.03 -32.35
N LEU A 19 -3.38 0.92 -31.80
CA LEU A 19 -2.64 0.90 -30.53
C LEU A 19 -1.35 1.74 -30.60
N ILE A 20 -0.53 1.53 -31.64
CA ILE A 20 0.73 2.25 -31.84
C ILE A 20 0.47 3.72 -32.21
N ALA A 21 -0.54 4.01 -33.05
CA ALA A 21 -0.94 5.37 -33.39
C ALA A 21 -1.41 6.17 -32.16
N THR A 22 -2.12 5.53 -31.23
CA THR A 22 -2.62 6.18 -30.01
C THR A 22 -1.50 6.51 -29.03
N HIS A 23 -0.57 5.58 -28.77
CA HIS A 23 0.49 5.77 -27.77
C HIS A 23 1.69 6.58 -28.26
N TYR A 24 2.10 6.43 -29.53
CA TYR A 24 3.31 7.06 -30.06
C TYR A 24 3.06 8.01 -31.22
N GLY A 25 1.99 7.80 -31.99
CA GLY A 25 1.66 8.60 -33.18
C GLY A 25 2.34 8.10 -34.45
N ILE A 26 1.71 8.38 -35.59
CA ILE A 26 2.15 7.97 -36.92
C ILE A 26 3.44 8.71 -37.31
N GLY A 27 4.32 8.04 -38.05
CA GLY A 27 5.56 8.61 -38.61
C GLY A 27 6.72 8.77 -37.63
N LYS A 28 6.54 8.54 -36.32
CA LYS A 28 7.63 8.60 -35.33
C LYS A 28 8.39 7.27 -35.26
N GLN A 29 9.71 7.36 -35.11
CA GLN A 29 10.59 6.21 -34.95
C GLN A 29 10.68 5.84 -33.45
N VAL A 30 10.19 4.64 -33.09
CA VAL A 30 10.10 4.15 -31.72
C VAL A 30 11.06 2.97 -31.52
N PHE A 31 11.76 2.95 -30.38
CA PHE A 31 12.72 1.88 -30.06
C PHE A 31 11.97 0.57 -29.78
N LEU A 32 12.40 -0.54 -30.41
CA LEU A 32 11.62 -1.79 -30.47
C LEU A 32 11.13 -2.30 -29.10
N PRO A 33 11.96 -2.38 -28.03
CA PRO A 33 11.50 -2.79 -26.70
C PRO A 33 10.31 -2.01 -26.14
N LYS A 34 10.14 -0.72 -26.47
CA LYS A 34 8.97 0.06 -26.01
C LYS A 34 7.65 -0.39 -26.64
N ILE A 35 7.70 -0.88 -27.88
CA ILE A 35 6.54 -1.49 -28.53
C ILE A 35 6.27 -2.88 -27.93
N GLU A 36 7.32 -3.61 -27.53
CA GLU A 36 7.12 -4.86 -26.79
C GLU A 36 6.50 -4.61 -25.40
N GLU A 37 6.94 -3.57 -24.67
CA GLU A 37 6.34 -3.14 -23.40
C GLU A 37 4.85 -2.83 -23.58
N LEU A 38 4.50 -1.98 -24.55
CA LEU A 38 3.11 -1.64 -24.89
C LEU A 38 2.27 -2.87 -25.27
N PHE A 39 2.84 -3.84 -26.01
CA PHE A 39 2.14 -5.07 -26.37
C PHE A 39 1.98 -6.01 -25.16
N LYS A 40 2.96 -6.07 -24.25
CA LYS A 40 2.90 -6.84 -22.99
C LYS A 40 1.86 -6.26 -22.04
N GLU A 41 1.79 -4.94 -21.89
CA GLU A 41 0.72 -4.21 -21.16
C GLU A 41 -0.66 -4.62 -21.70
N ASP A 42 -0.85 -4.58 -23.02
CA ASP A 42 -2.09 -5.01 -23.66
C ASP A 42 -2.23 -6.56 -23.78
N ASN A 43 -1.36 -7.35 -23.14
CA ASN A 43 -1.42 -8.82 -23.08
C ASN A 43 -1.35 -9.54 -24.46
N ILE A 44 -0.63 -8.95 -25.41
CA ILE A 44 -0.34 -9.47 -26.75
C ILE A 44 1.07 -10.08 -26.78
N PHE A 45 1.15 -11.39 -27.02
CA PHE A 45 2.40 -12.16 -27.05
C PHE A 45 2.62 -12.78 -28.46
N PRO A 46 3.85 -12.77 -29.02
CA PRO A 46 4.15 -13.32 -30.35
C PRO A 46 3.79 -14.80 -30.48
N GLU A 47 4.01 -15.58 -29.42
CA GLU A 47 3.85 -17.03 -29.38
C GLU A 47 2.38 -17.45 -29.48
N ASP A 48 1.48 -16.64 -28.90
CA ASP A 48 0.02 -16.78 -29.02
C ASP A 48 -0.46 -16.57 -30.47
N LEU A 49 0.30 -15.81 -31.25
CA LEU A 49 0.03 -15.54 -32.68
C LEU A 49 0.81 -16.48 -33.61
N GLY A 50 1.78 -17.21 -33.06
CA GLY A 50 2.64 -18.16 -33.77
C GLY A 50 3.82 -17.53 -34.50
N PHE A 51 4.38 -16.47 -33.93
CA PHE A 51 5.67 -15.87 -34.28
C PHE A 51 6.68 -16.17 -33.17
N ASP A 52 7.96 -16.26 -33.53
CA ASP A 52 9.02 -16.65 -32.59
C ASP A 52 9.50 -15.49 -31.70
N ASP A 53 9.33 -14.24 -32.14
CA ASP A 53 9.61 -13.02 -31.36
C ASP A 53 8.76 -11.81 -31.84
N PHE A 54 8.83 -10.69 -31.10
CA PHE A 54 8.14 -9.45 -31.47
C PHE A 54 8.65 -8.85 -32.79
N ARG A 55 9.92 -9.10 -33.14
CA ARG A 55 10.52 -8.63 -34.39
C ARG A 55 9.85 -9.29 -35.60
N ALA A 56 9.68 -10.62 -35.59
CA ALA A 56 8.99 -11.38 -36.64
C ALA A 56 7.49 -11.04 -36.72
N LEU A 57 6.85 -10.77 -35.58
CA LEU A 57 5.46 -10.28 -35.54
C LEU A 57 5.31 -8.94 -36.26
N LEU A 58 6.23 -7.99 -36.04
CA LEU A 58 6.23 -6.67 -36.67
C LEU A 58 6.71 -6.71 -38.13
N GLU A 59 7.63 -7.62 -38.48
CA GLU A 59 8.05 -7.88 -39.88
C GLU A 59 6.88 -8.45 -40.71
N ALA A 60 5.99 -9.23 -40.11
CA ALA A 60 4.72 -9.65 -40.73
C ALA A 60 3.68 -8.53 -40.87
N CYS A 61 3.93 -7.37 -40.26
CA CYS A 61 3.17 -6.12 -40.37
C CYS A 61 3.93 -5.04 -41.17
N SER A 62 4.88 -5.44 -42.02
CA SER A 62 5.72 -4.55 -42.87
C SER A 62 4.96 -3.72 -43.92
N ASP A 63 3.65 -3.94 -44.07
CA ASP A 63 2.74 -3.08 -44.81
C ASP A 63 2.32 -1.81 -44.05
N ILE A 64 2.37 -1.82 -42.71
CA ILE A 64 2.09 -0.65 -41.86
C ILE A 64 3.28 -0.21 -40.98
N ILE A 65 4.31 -1.05 -40.80
CA ILE A 65 5.41 -0.78 -39.86
C ILE A 65 6.77 -0.99 -40.54
N ASN A 66 7.52 0.09 -40.71
CA ASN A 66 8.91 0.04 -41.20
C ASN A 66 9.87 -0.28 -40.04
N LEU A 67 10.53 -1.43 -40.09
CA LEU A 67 11.62 -1.77 -39.18
C LEU A 67 12.96 -1.24 -39.70
N THR A 68 13.77 -0.68 -38.80
CA THR A 68 15.07 -0.05 -39.10
C THR A 68 16.12 -0.50 -38.08
N ASP A 69 17.19 -1.15 -38.55
CA ASP A 69 18.27 -1.66 -37.70
C ASP A 69 19.49 -0.75 -37.74
N PHE A 70 20.01 -0.41 -36.55
CA PHE A 70 21.25 0.34 -36.37
C PHE A 70 22.36 -0.55 -35.78
N LYS A 71 23.61 -0.15 -36.02
CA LYS A 71 24.80 -0.84 -35.49
C LYS A 71 24.72 -0.94 -33.96
N GLY A 72 24.88 -2.14 -33.43
CA GLY A 72 24.80 -2.43 -31.99
C GLY A 72 23.42 -2.92 -31.51
N ASN A 73 22.74 -3.77 -32.29
CA ASN A 73 21.44 -4.38 -31.97
C ASN A 73 20.33 -3.39 -31.55
N ARG A 74 20.33 -2.18 -32.11
CA ARG A 74 19.26 -1.20 -31.88
C ARG A 74 18.28 -1.19 -33.06
N SER A 75 17.22 -1.97 -32.93
CA SER A 75 16.08 -1.96 -33.85
C SER A 75 15.07 -0.89 -33.43
N TYR A 76 14.52 -0.17 -34.40
CA TYR A 76 13.42 0.78 -34.24
C TYR A 76 12.31 0.47 -35.24
N ALA A 77 11.06 0.68 -34.85
CA ALA A 77 9.90 0.59 -35.73
C ALA A 77 9.29 1.98 -35.95
N THR A 78 8.85 2.25 -37.17
CA THR A 78 8.15 3.49 -37.54
C THR A 78 6.81 3.13 -38.17
N LEU A 79 5.72 3.57 -37.54
CA LEU A 79 4.37 3.38 -38.07
C LEU A 79 4.17 4.27 -39.32
N VAL A 80 3.84 3.65 -40.45
CA VAL A 80 3.55 4.30 -41.73
C VAL A 80 2.06 4.64 -41.78
N GLN A 81 1.68 5.79 -42.34
CA GLN A 81 0.27 6.12 -42.53
C GLN A 81 -0.36 5.25 -43.63
N ASP A 82 -1.47 4.55 -43.34
CA ASP A 82 -2.32 3.94 -44.35
C ASP A 82 -3.73 4.52 -44.30
N GLN A 83 -4.10 5.26 -45.36
CA GLN A 83 -5.42 5.85 -45.54
C GLN A 83 -6.56 4.84 -45.42
N ARG A 84 -6.33 3.55 -45.73
CA ARG A 84 -7.34 2.49 -45.59
C ARG A 84 -7.68 2.18 -44.13
N PHE A 85 -6.70 2.29 -43.24
CA PHE A 85 -6.87 2.05 -41.81
C PHE A 85 -7.33 3.33 -41.10
N ASP A 86 -6.86 4.50 -41.53
CA ASP A 86 -7.45 5.79 -41.12
C ASP A 86 -8.94 5.86 -41.49
N ASP A 87 -9.31 5.54 -42.74
CA ASP A 87 -10.70 5.47 -43.22
C ASP A 87 -11.53 4.42 -42.46
N ALA A 88 -10.95 3.25 -42.14
CA ALA A 88 -11.64 2.20 -41.40
C ALA A 88 -11.91 2.59 -39.93
N LEU A 89 -10.96 3.25 -39.26
CA LEU A 89 -11.15 3.78 -37.91
C LEU A 89 -12.17 4.93 -37.91
N ALA A 90 -12.09 5.86 -38.87
CA ALA A 90 -13.06 6.94 -39.02
C ALA A 90 -14.47 6.40 -39.32
N GLN A 91 -14.60 5.40 -40.19
CA GLN A 91 -15.87 4.73 -40.45
C GLN A 91 -16.40 4.03 -39.20
N ALA A 92 -15.56 3.26 -38.48
CA ALA A 92 -15.95 2.57 -37.25
C ALA A 92 -16.39 3.54 -36.13
N GLN A 93 -15.82 4.75 -36.06
CA GLN A 93 -16.27 5.83 -35.19
C GLN A 93 -17.60 6.44 -35.67
N SER A 94 -17.75 6.72 -36.97
CA SER A 94 -19.00 7.28 -37.53
C SER A 94 -20.21 6.37 -37.37
N ASP A 95 -20.02 5.05 -37.50
CA ASP A 95 -21.03 3.98 -37.32
C ASP A 95 -21.58 3.93 -35.87
N SER A 96 -20.95 4.62 -34.91
CA SER A 96 -21.46 4.79 -33.53
C SER A 96 -22.50 5.90 -33.39
N THR A 97 -22.71 6.74 -34.42
CA THR A 97 -23.67 7.86 -34.38
C THR A 97 -24.96 7.55 -35.18
N PRO A 98 -26.15 7.54 -34.55
CA PRO A 98 -27.37 7.09 -35.20
C PRO A 98 -28.05 8.17 -36.04
N ALA A 99 -27.98 8.05 -37.37
CA ALA A 99 -28.64 8.97 -38.30
C ALA A 99 -30.18 8.83 -38.29
N LYS A 100 -30.90 9.90 -37.91
CA LYS A 100 -32.36 10.00 -38.07
C LYS A 100 -32.74 10.33 -39.52
N GLY A 101 -33.20 9.34 -40.29
CA GLY A 101 -33.71 9.56 -41.65
C GLY A 101 -34.56 8.40 -42.17
N GLY A 102 -35.85 8.63 -42.37
CA GLY A 102 -36.79 7.59 -42.82
C GLY A 102 -36.80 7.40 -44.35
N GLY A 103 -36.29 6.27 -44.84
CA GLY A 103 -36.42 5.90 -46.25
C GLY A 103 -35.95 4.48 -46.56
N LYS A 104 -36.75 3.70 -47.29
CA LYS A 104 -36.33 2.45 -47.95
C LYS A 104 -36.25 2.74 -49.45
N PRO A 105 -35.15 2.38 -50.13
CA PRO A 105 -35.25 1.22 -51.01
C PRO A 105 -34.00 0.30 -51.06
N TRP A 106 -34.06 -0.69 -51.95
CA TRP A 106 -33.21 -1.87 -52.07
C TRP A 106 -31.73 -1.66 -52.45
N LYS A 107 -30.92 -2.68 -52.11
CA LYS A 107 -29.78 -3.22 -52.86
C LYS A 107 -28.61 -2.26 -53.19
N HIS A 108 -27.73 -2.08 -52.22
CA HIS A 108 -26.29 -2.20 -52.49
C HIS A 108 -25.72 -3.38 -51.68
N ARG A 109 -24.71 -4.08 -52.22
CA ARG A 109 -23.91 -5.01 -51.42
C ARG A 109 -23.15 -4.18 -50.40
N LYS A 110 -23.32 -4.45 -49.09
CA LYS A 110 -22.38 -3.92 -48.09
C LYS A 110 -20.99 -4.50 -48.41
N ALA A 111 -19.99 -3.63 -48.53
CA ALA A 111 -18.61 -4.05 -48.31
C ALA A 111 -18.48 -4.48 -46.83
N ALA A 112 -17.56 -5.39 -46.53
CA ALA A 112 -17.26 -5.74 -45.15
C ALA A 112 -16.57 -4.54 -44.48
N ILE A 113 -17.19 -3.98 -43.45
CA ILE A 113 -16.59 -2.90 -42.66
C ILE A 113 -15.53 -3.53 -41.77
N LEU A 114 -14.25 -3.20 -42.02
CA LEU A 114 -13.14 -3.68 -41.22
C LEU A 114 -13.20 -3.01 -39.83
N LYS A 115 -13.17 -3.79 -38.75
CA LYS A 115 -13.16 -3.28 -37.38
C LYS A 115 -11.90 -3.77 -36.65
N PRO A 116 -11.28 -2.95 -35.79
CA PRO A 116 -10.10 -3.36 -35.02
C PRO A 116 -10.49 -4.48 -34.07
N GLN A 117 -9.85 -5.64 -34.20
CA GLN A 117 -10.10 -6.81 -33.34
C GLN A 117 -8.81 -7.18 -32.60
N LYS A 118 -8.87 -7.15 -31.27
CA LYS A 118 -7.78 -7.63 -30.43
C LYS A 118 -7.52 -9.12 -30.71
N PRO A 119 -6.27 -9.53 -30.95
CA PRO A 119 -5.97 -10.93 -31.27
C PRO A 119 -6.38 -11.90 -30.14
N LYS A 120 -6.82 -13.10 -30.51
CA LYS A 120 -7.29 -14.12 -29.57
C LYS A 120 -6.15 -15.09 -29.23
N GLN A 121 -5.78 -15.16 -27.95
CA GLN A 121 -4.73 -16.05 -27.43
C GLN A 121 -5.00 -17.52 -27.79
N ALA A 122 -3.95 -18.26 -28.17
CA ALA A 122 -4.07 -19.59 -28.75
C ALA A 122 -3.95 -20.68 -27.68
N ARG A 123 -5.09 -21.24 -27.26
CA ARG A 123 -5.14 -22.48 -26.47
C ARG A 123 -4.44 -23.64 -27.22
N GLN A 124 -3.16 -23.83 -26.97
CA GLN A 124 -2.37 -24.90 -27.60
C GLN A 124 -2.93 -26.28 -27.22
N LYS A 125 -3.37 -27.05 -28.22
CA LYS A 125 -3.66 -28.47 -28.04
C LYS A 125 -2.34 -29.24 -27.93
N LYS A 126 -2.18 -30.04 -26.88
CA LYS A 126 -1.00 -30.90 -26.71
C LYS A 126 -0.95 -31.95 -27.82
N THR A 127 0.02 -31.84 -28.71
CA THR A 127 0.37 -32.89 -29.68
C THR A 127 0.95 -34.09 -28.92
N ALA A 128 0.49 -35.31 -29.23
CA ALA A 128 0.95 -36.51 -28.56
C ALA A 128 2.31 -36.97 -29.11
N GLU A 129 3.33 -37.01 -28.26
CA GLU A 129 4.60 -37.66 -28.58
C GLU A 129 4.43 -39.18 -28.63
N LYS A 130 5.07 -39.82 -29.63
CA LYS A 130 5.04 -41.29 -29.77
C LYS A 130 6.24 -41.91 -29.07
N LYS A 131 5.97 -43.03 -28.40
CA LYS A 131 6.96 -43.93 -27.78
C LYS A 131 8.13 -44.24 -28.71
N PHE A 132 9.30 -44.42 -28.11
CA PHE A 132 10.20 -45.52 -28.48
C PHE A 132 10.24 -46.54 -27.34
N GLU A 133 10.54 -47.80 -27.65
CA GLU A 133 10.43 -48.93 -26.72
C GLU A 133 11.80 -49.42 -26.22
N ALA A 134 11.84 -49.83 -24.95
CA ALA A 134 12.75 -50.86 -24.43
C ALA A 134 12.02 -51.64 -23.32
N LYS A 135 12.33 -52.94 -23.19
CA LYS A 135 11.55 -53.92 -22.40
C LYS A 135 12.50 -54.90 -21.70
N LEU A 136 12.38 -55.07 -20.38
CA LEU A 136 12.97 -56.21 -19.66
C LEU A 136 12.27 -56.49 -18.30
N GLU A 137 11.61 -57.65 -18.27
CA GLU A 137 11.45 -58.65 -17.18
C GLU A 137 11.33 -58.23 -15.70
N GLU A 138 10.09 -57.98 -15.27
CA GLU A 138 9.27 -58.95 -14.49
C GLU A 138 9.78 -59.61 -13.17
N GLN A 139 9.17 -59.17 -12.04
CA GLN A 139 8.84 -59.96 -10.81
C GLN A 139 9.97 -60.42 -9.84
N PRO A 140 9.67 -60.86 -8.59
CA PRO A 140 8.35 -61.13 -7.97
C PRO A 140 8.02 -60.44 -6.62
N LYS A 141 6.75 -60.52 -6.22
CA LYS A 141 6.31 -60.45 -4.80
C LYS A 141 6.31 -61.84 -4.18
N PRO A 142 6.57 -61.93 -2.86
CA PRO A 142 5.60 -62.60 -1.98
C PRO A 142 5.44 -61.91 -0.59
N ALA A 143 4.57 -62.35 0.33
CA ALA A 143 3.16 -62.76 0.24
C ALA A 143 2.64 -63.18 1.64
N LYS A 144 1.43 -62.73 2.05
CA LYS A 144 0.61 -63.26 3.18
C LYS A 144 1.29 -63.19 4.58
N ALA A 145 0.65 -63.50 5.72
CA ALA A 145 -0.74 -63.82 6.09
C ALA A 145 -1.01 -63.18 7.49
N GLU A 146 -2.19 -62.72 7.93
CA GLU A 146 -3.58 -63.23 7.94
C GLU A 146 -3.98 -63.80 9.32
N ALA A 147 -5.29 -63.68 9.67
CA ALA A 147 -5.95 -63.97 10.96
C ALA A 147 -5.66 -62.98 12.13
N SER A 148 -6.59 -62.40 12.92
CA SER A 148 -8.07 -62.44 13.13
C SER A 148 -8.50 -63.01 14.50
N LYS A 149 -9.14 -62.17 15.34
CA LYS A 149 -10.45 -62.41 16.02
C LYS A 149 -10.91 -61.28 16.96
N GLN A 150 -12.22 -61.20 17.17
CA GLN A 150 -12.97 -60.44 18.21
C GLN A 150 -13.13 -61.35 19.48
N PRO A 151 -13.99 -61.09 20.51
CA PRO A 151 -14.89 -59.94 20.81
C PRO A 151 -14.96 -59.49 22.31
N GLU A 152 -15.76 -58.43 22.62
CA GLU A 152 -16.67 -58.24 23.80
C GLU A 152 -16.14 -58.35 25.28
N THR A 153 -16.72 -57.78 26.36
CA THR A 153 -17.99 -57.02 26.64
C THR A 153 -17.95 -56.16 27.94
N LYS A 154 -18.75 -55.07 27.99
CA LYS A 154 -19.65 -54.54 29.08
C LYS A 154 -19.23 -54.37 30.58
N ALA A 155 -19.38 -53.13 31.11
CA ALA A 155 -20.04 -52.70 32.39
C ALA A 155 -19.87 -51.14 32.56
N GLU A 156 -20.83 -50.23 32.85
CA GLU A 156 -22.07 -50.16 33.68
C GLU A 156 -21.79 -49.57 35.10
N ILE A 157 -21.84 -48.25 35.31
CA ILE A 157 -22.98 -47.35 35.71
C ILE A 157 -23.36 -47.46 37.20
N PRO A 158 -23.21 -46.36 38.00
CA PRO A 158 -24.35 -45.58 38.58
C PRO A 158 -24.03 -44.06 38.85
N GLN A 159 -24.89 -43.13 39.34
CA GLN A 159 -26.34 -42.79 39.21
C GLN A 159 -26.66 -41.42 39.89
N GLN A 160 -27.63 -40.64 39.33
CA GLN A 160 -28.57 -39.68 40.00
C GLN A 160 -27.98 -38.37 40.65
N SER A 161 -28.75 -37.30 40.97
CA SER A 161 -30.22 -37.10 41.05
C SER A 161 -30.70 -35.65 40.71
N GLU A 162 -31.96 -35.51 40.25
CA GLU A 162 -33.10 -34.68 40.78
C GLU A 162 -32.87 -33.26 41.41
N GLU A 163 -33.77 -32.25 41.35
CA GLU A 163 -35.13 -32.11 40.74
C GLU A 163 -35.70 -30.63 40.82
N SER A 164 -36.65 -30.31 39.92
CA SER A 164 -37.71 -29.25 39.96
C SER A 164 -37.50 -27.73 39.78
N GLN A 165 -38.59 -27.12 39.28
CA GLN A 165 -38.92 -25.71 38.94
C GLN A 165 -39.72 -25.06 40.14
N PRO A 166 -40.48 -23.90 40.10
CA PRO A 166 -41.02 -23.14 38.94
C PRO A 166 -41.26 -21.59 39.01
N THR A 167 -41.51 -21.03 37.82
CA THR A 167 -42.46 -19.95 37.39
C THR A 167 -42.50 -18.55 38.06
N GLU A 168 -42.24 -17.52 37.23
CA GLU A 168 -43.07 -16.34 36.83
C GLU A 168 -44.29 -15.88 37.69
N PRO A 169 -44.74 -14.58 37.62
CA PRO A 169 -45.58 -14.15 36.47
C PRO A 169 -45.55 -12.64 36.05
N GLU A 170 -45.89 -12.36 34.78
CA GLU A 170 -46.48 -11.09 34.28
C GLU A 170 -47.99 -10.95 34.68
N PRO A 171 -48.80 -9.94 34.22
CA PRO A 171 -48.59 -8.52 33.88
C PRO A 171 -49.60 -7.57 34.60
N GLN A 172 -49.64 -6.25 34.29
CA GLN A 172 -50.87 -5.47 33.90
C GLN A 172 -50.74 -3.92 33.90
N GLU A 173 -50.77 -3.35 32.70
CA GLU A 173 -51.57 -2.20 32.19
C GLU A 173 -52.50 -1.36 33.13
N THR A 174 -52.49 -0.01 33.02
CA THR A 174 -53.67 0.88 32.70
C THR A 174 -53.37 2.42 32.71
N GLU A 175 -54.21 3.21 32.02
CA GLU A 175 -54.17 4.71 31.93
C GLU A 175 -54.65 5.45 33.22
N PRO A 176 -54.51 6.79 33.33
CA PRO A 176 -55.64 7.67 32.94
C PRO A 176 -55.25 9.00 32.22
N LYS A 177 -56.22 9.90 32.02
CA LYS A 177 -56.24 10.97 30.97
C LYS A 177 -56.28 12.44 31.48
N SER A 178 -55.92 13.33 30.54
CA SER A 178 -56.49 14.67 30.23
C SER A 178 -56.43 15.85 31.21
N GLU A 179 -55.87 16.99 30.75
CA GLU A 179 -56.64 18.18 30.33
C GLU A 179 -55.82 19.11 29.38
N ALA A 180 -56.44 20.17 28.83
CA ALA A 180 -55.86 21.13 27.84
C ALA A 180 -55.77 22.57 28.41
N PRO A 181 -55.14 23.58 27.74
CA PRO A 181 -55.58 24.25 26.49
C PRO A 181 -54.51 24.19 25.37
N GLU A 182 -54.71 24.50 24.07
CA GLU A 182 -55.45 25.54 23.30
C GLU A 182 -54.62 26.81 22.96
N ALA A 183 -54.86 27.42 21.78
CA ALA A 183 -53.96 28.31 21.03
C ALA A 183 -54.14 29.83 21.31
N PRO A 184 -53.32 30.76 20.73
CA PRO A 184 -53.30 31.12 19.29
C PRO A 184 -51.85 31.13 18.70
N ALA A 185 -51.52 31.27 17.40
CA ALA A 185 -52.16 31.77 16.16
C ALA A 185 -52.03 33.29 15.86
N ALA A 186 -51.50 33.62 14.67
CA ALA A 186 -51.27 34.97 14.10
C ALA A 186 -50.22 35.84 14.83
N GLU A 187 -49.58 36.87 14.23
CA GLU A 187 -49.74 37.48 12.89
C GLU A 187 -48.39 37.98 12.29
N THR A 188 -48.47 38.52 11.07
CA THR A 188 -47.41 38.86 10.09
C THR A 188 -46.43 39.99 10.43
N ALA A 189 -45.20 39.86 9.90
CA ALA A 189 -44.53 40.88 9.05
C ALA A 189 -43.47 40.15 8.19
N GLU A 190 -43.61 39.98 6.87
CA GLU A 190 -43.50 41.02 5.81
C GLU A 190 -42.16 41.76 5.78
N VAL A 191 -41.22 41.23 4.97
CA VAL A 191 -40.40 42.03 4.03
C VAL A 191 -40.23 41.23 2.74
N GLU A 192 -41.14 41.41 1.78
CA GLU A 192 -40.83 41.07 0.38
C GLU A 192 -39.93 42.15 -0.23
N GLY A 193 -39.05 41.75 -1.15
CA GLY A 193 -38.65 42.52 -2.33
C GLY A 193 -37.99 43.90 -2.13
N VAL A 194 -36.81 44.05 -2.73
CA VAL A 194 -36.74 44.60 -4.10
C VAL A 194 -35.32 44.41 -4.66
N GLN A 195 -35.24 44.01 -5.93
CA GLN A 195 -33.98 43.96 -6.70
C GLN A 195 -33.53 45.38 -7.08
N VAL A 196 -32.26 45.58 -7.49
CA VAL A 196 -31.89 46.27 -8.75
C VAL A 196 -30.37 46.48 -8.85
N THR A 197 -29.81 45.98 -9.96
CA THR A 197 -28.56 46.31 -10.67
C THR A 197 -27.38 46.99 -9.96
N ALA A 198 -26.18 46.48 -10.25
CA ALA A 198 -25.05 47.32 -10.67
C ALA A 198 -24.49 46.75 -11.98
N GLU A 199 -24.49 47.55 -13.06
CA GLU A 199 -23.92 47.16 -14.35
C GLU A 199 -22.40 47.37 -14.38
N ILE A 200 -21.71 46.62 -15.25
CA ILE A 200 -20.34 46.92 -15.65
C ILE A 200 -20.38 48.04 -16.68
N THR A 201 -19.49 49.04 -16.58
CA THR A 201 -19.32 50.05 -17.64
C THR A 201 -17.85 50.48 -17.69
N GLU A 202 -17.25 50.42 -18.88
CA GLU A 202 -15.90 50.92 -19.17
C GLU A 202 -15.86 52.46 -19.19
N PRO A 203 -14.66 53.05 -19.10
CA PRO A 203 -14.32 54.08 -20.09
C PRO A 203 -12.94 53.88 -20.75
N GLN A 204 -12.77 54.50 -21.91
CA GLN A 204 -11.68 54.20 -22.87
C GLN A 204 -10.48 55.17 -22.81
N SER A 205 -9.35 54.66 -23.34
CA SER A 205 -8.40 55.33 -24.26
C SER A 205 -7.58 56.58 -23.86
N GLU A 206 -6.24 56.38 -23.86
CA GLU A 206 -5.23 57.13 -24.66
C GLU A 206 -4.81 58.58 -24.29
N PRO A 207 -3.65 59.09 -24.81
CA PRO A 207 -2.35 58.43 -25.09
C PRO A 207 -1.10 59.29 -24.73
N ALA A 208 0.11 58.69 -24.70
CA ALA A 208 1.39 59.34 -25.14
C ALA A 208 2.63 58.38 -25.17
N THR A 209 3.19 58.22 -26.37
CA THR A 209 4.62 58.05 -26.79
C THR A 209 5.77 58.10 -25.73
N GLU A 210 6.91 57.41 -25.85
CA GLU A 210 7.69 56.87 -27.02
C GLU A 210 8.21 55.43 -26.73
N ALA A 211 8.14 54.46 -27.67
CA ALA A 211 9.19 53.99 -28.62
C ALA A 211 10.39 53.22 -27.97
N SER A 212 10.92 52.09 -28.51
CA SER A 212 10.84 51.53 -29.87
C SER A 212 10.96 49.99 -29.92
N GLU A 213 10.22 49.34 -30.84
CA GLU A 213 10.57 48.18 -31.72
C GLU A 213 11.15 46.86 -31.14
N GLN A 214 10.89 45.61 -31.61
CA GLN A 214 10.01 44.88 -32.59
C GLN A 214 10.36 43.36 -32.39
N SER A 215 9.74 42.27 -32.89
CA SER A 215 8.42 41.76 -33.38
C SER A 215 8.65 40.23 -33.64
N GLU A 216 7.76 39.25 -33.88
CA GLU A 216 6.32 39.01 -34.18
C GLU A 216 5.88 37.77 -33.30
N GLN A 217 4.63 37.35 -33.04
CA GLN A 217 3.31 37.30 -33.72
C GLN A 217 3.16 36.19 -34.80
N GLU A 218 2.09 35.36 -34.89
CA GLU A 218 0.94 35.04 -34.00
C GLU A 218 0.22 33.70 -34.43
N PRO A 219 -1.13 33.43 -34.39
CA PRO A 219 -1.89 32.77 -33.30
C PRO A 219 -2.79 31.54 -33.69
N GLU A 220 -3.64 31.07 -32.75
CA GLU A 220 -4.80 30.13 -32.95
C GLU A 220 -6.08 30.83 -33.51
N PRO A 221 -7.27 30.17 -33.67
CA PRO A 221 -8.25 30.01 -32.54
C PRO A 221 -9.27 28.80 -32.58
N LYS A 222 -10.08 28.66 -31.50
CA LYS A 222 -11.28 27.77 -31.30
C LYS A 222 -12.62 28.50 -31.68
N PRO A 223 -13.89 27.97 -31.61
CA PRO A 223 -14.59 27.41 -30.40
C PRO A 223 -15.71 26.30 -30.63
N GLU A 224 -16.62 26.12 -29.65
CA GLU A 224 -17.69 25.07 -29.43
C GLU A 224 -19.15 25.63 -29.59
N PRO A 225 -20.36 24.99 -29.32
CA PRO A 225 -20.74 24.12 -28.15
C PRO A 225 -22.01 23.14 -28.19
N GLU A 226 -22.35 22.49 -27.03
CA GLU A 226 -23.68 22.01 -26.47
C GLU A 226 -24.62 20.96 -27.21
N ALA A 227 -25.57 20.18 -26.60
CA ALA A 227 -25.82 19.65 -25.22
C ALA A 227 -27.02 18.61 -25.07
N LYS A 228 -27.00 17.78 -24.00
CA LYS A 228 -28.11 17.17 -23.15
C LYS A 228 -29.08 16.01 -23.58
N SER A 229 -29.27 15.08 -22.60
CA SER A 229 -30.50 14.36 -22.11
C SER A 229 -30.89 12.90 -22.51
N GLU A 230 -31.69 12.24 -21.63
CA GLU A 230 -32.00 10.79 -21.45
C GLU A 230 -33.37 10.36 -22.06
N PRO A 231 -34.15 9.29 -21.66
CA PRO A 231 -33.93 8.08 -20.82
C PRO A 231 -34.57 6.70 -21.25
N VAL A 232 -34.10 5.59 -20.64
CA VAL A 232 -34.85 4.40 -20.08
C VAL A 232 -35.68 3.38 -20.95
N LYS A 233 -35.69 2.11 -20.47
CA LYS A 233 -36.54 0.90 -20.80
C LYS A 233 -36.28 0.14 -22.12
N ALA A 234 -36.59 -1.16 -22.28
CA ALA A 234 -36.63 -2.34 -21.38
C ALA A 234 -37.03 -3.61 -22.19
N GLU A 235 -36.83 -4.82 -21.62
CA GLU A 235 -37.41 -6.13 -22.04
C GLU A 235 -36.98 -6.69 -23.42
N ALA A 236 -36.93 -8.01 -23.67
CA ALA A 236 -36.97 -9.19 -22.78
C ALA A 236 -36.23 -10.40 -23.42
N ALA A 237 -36.16 -11.48 -22.65
CA ALA A 237 -35.50 -12.76 -22.89
C ALA A 237 -35.67 -13.46 -24.27
N ASP A 238 -34.76 -14.38 -24.56
CA ASP A 238 -35.16 -15.79 -24.59
C ASP A 238 -34.05 -16.72 -24.02
N LYS A 239 -34.36 -18.01 -23.82
CA LYS A 239 -33.50 -19.02 -23.17
C LYS A 239 -33.17 -20.22 -24.07
N GLU A 240 -31.97 -20.77 -23.89
CA GLU A 240 -31.66 -22.22 -23.83
C GLU A 240 -30.25 -22.35 -23.22
N LYS A 241 -29.97 -23.10 -22.13
CA LYS A 241 -29.99 -24.58 -21.96
C LYS A 241 -29.14 -25.32 -23.01
N GLU A 242 -28.28 -26.29 -22.67
CA GLU A 242 -27.75 -26.78 -21.39
C GLU A 242 -26.62 -27.79 -21.71
N GLU A 243 -25.52 -27.85 -20.95
CA GLU A 243 -24.76 -29.10 -20.68
C GLU A 243 -23.49 -28.81 -19.84
N GLU A 244 -23.29 -29.58 -18.76
CA GLU A 244 -22.08 -29.56 -17.94
C GLU A 244 -21.06 -30.59 -18.44
N THR A 245 -19.76 -30.27 -18.41
CA THR A 245 -18.70 -31.28 -18.36
C THR A 245 -17.54 -30.82 -17.47
N SER A 246 -17.48 -31.39 -16.25
CA SER A 246 -16.43 -31.12 -15.27
C SER A 246 -15.06 -31.61 -15.76
N GLN A 247 -14.04 -30.74 -15.75
CA GLN A 247 -12.65 -31.15 -15.96
C GLN A 247 -11.70 -30.46 -14.97
N THR A 248 -10.96 -31.29 -14.24
CA THR A 248 -9.99 -30.91 -13.20
C THR A 248 -8.88 -30.02 -13.78
N GLN A 249 -8.70 -28.82 -13.23
CA GLN A 249 -7.66 -27.90 -13.69
C GLN A 249 -6.35 -28.13 -12.94
N LYS A 250 -5.23 -28.22 -13.68
CA LYS A 250 -3.90 -28.03 -13.09
C LYS A 250 -3.69 -26.54 -12.82
N LEU A 251 -3.22 -26.23 -11.62
CA LEU A 251 -2.92 -24.87 -11.18
C LEU A 251 -1.76 -24.30 -12.02
N GLY A 252 -1.93 -23.09 -12.59
CA GLY A 252 -0.98 -22.58 -13.59
C GLY A 252 -1.33 -21.25 -14.26
N LYS A 253 -1.79 -20.27 -13.48
CA LYS A 253 -1.73 -18.81 -13.74
C LYS A 253 -2.36 -18.08 -12.54
N ASP A 254 -1.96 -16.83 -12.31
CA ASP A 254 -2.60 -15.97 -11.31
C ASP A 254 -3.90 -15.39 -11.87
N ARG A 255 -5.01 -16.05 -11.53
CA ARG A 255 -6.32 -15.44 -11.63
C ARG A 255 -6.59 -14.66 -10.36
N VAL A 256 -6.66 -13.34 -10.49
CA VAL A 256 -7.46 -12.52 -9.58
C VAL A 256 -8.92 -12.94 -9.73
N PHE A 257 -9.65 -13.00 -8.61
CA PHE A 257 -11.08 -13.28 -8.56
C PHE A 257 -11.78 -12.15 -7.79
N THR A 258 -13.06 -11.92 -8.07
CA THR A 258 -13.91 -11.10 -7.20
C THR A 258 -14.37 -11.91 -5.99
N LEU A 259 -14.50 -11.25 -4.84
CA LEU A 259 -14.90 -11.87 -3.58
C LEU A 259 -16.29 -12.53 -3.62
N ASP A 260 -17.13 -12.11 -4.56
CA ASP A 260 -18.45 -12.72 -4.82
C ASP A 260 -18.35 -13.97 -5.72
N GLU A 261 -17.45 -14.02 -6.71
CA GLU A 261 -17.21 -15.24 -7.50
C GLU A 261 -16.68 -16.39 -6.62
N ILE A 262 -15.72 -16.10 -5.75
CA ILE A 262 -15.08 -17.09 -4.86
C ILE A 262 -16.12 -17.77 -3.97
N LEU A 263 -17.02 -17.00 -3.37
CA LEU A 263 -18.07 -17.49 -2.49
C LEU A 263 -19.27 -18.08 -3.26
N ALA A 264 -19.29 -17.98 -4.59
CA ALA A 264 -20.18 -18.72 -5.47
C ALA A 264 -19.57 -20.03 -6.00
N MET A 265 -18.30 -20.32 -5.72
CA MET A 265 -17.70 -21.62 -6.03
C MET A 265 -18.22 -22.70 -5.07
N PRO A 266 -18.66 -23.87 -5.56
CA PRO A 266 -19.13 -24.94 -4.68
C PRO A 266 -17.95 -25.54 -3.89
N SER A 267 -18.03 -25.47 -2.56
CA SER A 267 -17.05 -26.11 -1.68
C SER A 267 -17.20 -27.64 -1.74
N GLU A 268 -16.21 -28.34 -2.31
CA GLU A 268 -16.19 -29.81 -2.43
C GLU A 268 -15.88 -30.50 -1.08
N SER A 269 -16.73 -30.30 -0.06
CA SER A 269 -16.52 -30.89 1.28
C SER A 269 -17.80 -31.23 2.06
N GLN A 270 -18.94 -31.50 1.39
CA GLN A 270 -20.11 -32.12 2.04
C GLN A 270 -20.75 -33.26 1.24
N LYS A 271 -20.22 -34.49 1.40
CA LYS A 271 -20.99 -35.72 1.11
C LYS A 271 -21.92 -36.04 2.28
N LYS A 272 -23.17 -35.58 2.19
CA LYS A 272 -24.25 -35.88 3.13
C LYS A 272 -24.73 -37.33 2.93
N PRO A 273 -24.70 -38.21 3.95
CA PRO A 273 -25.23 -39.57 3.83
C PRO A 273 -26.76 -39.59 3.77
N GLU A 274 -27.32 -40.57 3.06
CA GLU A 274 -28.77 -40.79 2.94
C GLU A 274 -29.38 -41.38 4.23
N LYS A 275 -30.72 -41.36 4.33
CA LYS A 275 -31.46 -41.52 5.59
C LYS A 275 -32.52 -42.63 5.54
N GLY A 276 -32.57 -43.47 6.57
CA GLY A 276 -33.75 -44.26 6.94
C GLY A 276 -33.45 -45.65 7.52
N PRO A 277 -34.46 -46.34 8.09
CA PRO A 277 -35.81 -45.88 8.41
C PRO A 277 -35.91 -45.33 9.85
N ALA A 278 -37.13 -45.13 10.39
CA ALA A 278 -37.35 -44.44 11.67
C ALA A 278 -38.26 -45.23 12.64
N GLU A 279 -37.91 -45.17 13.93
CA GLU A 279 -38.77 -45.35 15.10
C GLU A 279 -38.27 -44.40 16.21
N SER A 280 -39.07 -43.82 17.10
CA SER A 280 -40.49 -43.42 17.00
C SER A 280 -40.82 -42.39 18.11
N ARG A 281 -41.99 -41.74 18.01
CA ARG A 281 -42.87 -41.32 19.13
C ARG A 281 -42.63 -39.99 19.90
N GLU A 282 -43.67 -39.12 19.82
CA GLU A 282 -44.17 -38.07 20.77
C GLU A 282 -43.21 -36.92 21.23
N GLU A 283 -43.51 -35.62 21.05
CA GLU A 283 -44.60 -34.72 21.56
C GLU A 283 -44.38 -34.21 23.01
N ALA A 284 -44.60 -32.94 23.41
CA ALA A 284 -44.91 -31.66 22.70
C ALA A 284 -44.76 -30.41 23.66
N SER A 285 -45.08 -29.18 23.19
CA SER A 285 -45.23 -27.86 23.90
C SER A 285 -43.96 -27.20 24.53
N GLU A 286 -43.66 -25.87 24.52
CA GLU A 286 -44.33 -24.54 24.28
C GLU A 286 -45.21 -23.97 25.43
N GLU A 287 -45.30 -22.65 25.75
CA GLU A 287 -44.53 -21.39 25.43
C GLU A 287 -43.55 -21.04 26.61
N GLY A 288 -42.99 -19.84 26.93
CA GLY A 288 -43.04 -18.42 26.48
C GLY A 288 -41.62 -17.77 26.51
N LYS A 289 -41.35 -16.44 26.54
CA LYS A 289 -42.02 -15.17 26.92
C LYS A 289 -41.96 -14.78 28.42
N ASP A 290 -41.62 -13.53 28.82
CA ASP A 290 -41.20 -12.34 28.04
C ASP A 290 -40.27 -11.34 28.79
N ALA A 291 -39.76 -10.33 28.05
CA ALA A 291 -39.23 -9.00 28.44
C ALA A 291 -38.06 -8.77 29.45
N LEU A 292 -37.29 -7.69 29.21
CA LEU A 292 -36.31 -7.06 30.14
C LEU A 292 -36.96 -5.92 30.96
N PRO A 293 -36.35 -5.50 32.09
CA PRO A 293 -35.53 -4.28 32.01
C PRO A 293 -34.18 -4.38 32.77
N ALA A 294 -33.33 -3.36 32.62
CA ALA A 294 -32.07 -3.21 33.34
C ALA A 294 -32.19 -2.23 34.52
N GLU A 295 -31.49 -2.51 35.62
CA GLU A 295 -31.16 -1.52 36.66
C GLU A 295 -29.68 -1.60 37.07
N VAL A 296 -29.22 -0.57 37.79
CA VAL A 296 -27.82 -0.17 37.92
C VAL A 296 -27.27 -0.51 39.33
N PRO A 297 -26.06 -1.11 39.45
CA PRO A 297 -25.34 -1.17 40.72
C PRO A 297 -24.63 0.17 41.03
N ASP A 298 -24.71 0.61 42.28
CA ASP A 298 -24.33 1.97 42.73
C ASP A 298 -22.86 2.40 42.52
N TYR A 299 -22.69 3.73 42.50
CA TYR A 299 -21.40 4.41 42.56
C TYR A 299 -20.56 4.00 43.79
N ILE A 300 -19.45 3.30 43.56
CA ILE A 300 -18.32 3.30 44.51
C ILE A 300 -17.32 4.38 44.08
N VAL A 301 -17.21 5.44 44.87
CA VAL A 301 -16.23 6.52 44.66
C VAL A 301 -14.82 6.03 45.02
N HIS A 302 -14.19 5.32 44.09
CA HIS A 302 -12.75 5.12 44.12
C HIS A 302 -12.04 6.43 43.78
N LYS A 303 -11.28 6.96 44.76
CA LYS A 303 -10.45 8.15 44.57
C LYS A 303 -9.44 7.92 43.44
N ALA A 304 -9.10 8.99 42.74
CA ALA A 304 -8.07 8.99 41.71
C ALA A 304 -6.78 8.30 42.21
N PRO A 305 -6.09 7.51 41.36
CA PRO A 305 -4.81 6.93 41.71
C PRO A 305 -3.77 8.03 41.88
N THR A 306 -3.45 8.35 43.14
CA THR A 306 -2.39 9.30 43.49
C THR A 306 -1.10 8.95 42.75
N SER A 307 -0.50 9.96 42.11
CA SER A 307 0.82 9.95 41.48
C SER A 307 1.75 8.84 41.99
N HIS A 308 1.97 7.81 41.17
CA HIS A 308 2.91 6.75 41.51
C HIS A 308 4.34 7.30 41.49
N SER A 309 4.86 7.63 42.67
CA SER A 309 6.23 8.11 42.83
C SER A 309 7.21 7.13 42.18
N LEU A 310 8.07 7.67 41.30
CA LEU A 310 9.27 6.99 40.82
C LEU A 310 10.08 6.49 42.03
N LYS A 311 10.74 5.33 41.88
CA LYS A 311 11.46 4.70 42.98
C LYS A 311 12.81 5.39 43.16
N GLU A 312 13.32 5.45 44.39
CA GLU A 312 14.60 6.09 44.73
C GLU A 312 15.87 5.41 44.13
N GLN A 313 15.69 4.48 43.18
CA GLN A 313 16.76 3.84 42.44
C GLN A 313 16.99 4.55 41.10
N ASP A 314 15.93 4.93 40.38
CA ASP A 314 16.01 5.68 39.12
C ASP A 314 16.69 7.05 39.33
N LEU A 315 16.32 7.73 40.43
CA LEU A 315 16.92 8.97 40.92
C LEU A 315 18.40 8.87 41.33
N LYS A 316 18.97 7.66 41.44
CA LYS A 316 20.39 7.43 41.73
C LYS A 316 21.22 7.14 40.49
N GLU A 317 20.62 6.53 39.47
CA GLU A 317 21.28 6.39 38.16
C GLU A 317 21.41 7.77 37.48
N GLN A 318 20.32 8.56 37.47
CA GLN A 318 20.32 9.94 36.95
C GLN A 318 21.37 10.83 37.64
N LYS A 319 21.49 10.76 38.98
CA LYS A 319 22.48 11.54 39.76
C LYS A 319 23.93 11.07 39.62
N ARG A 320 24.21 10.05 38.82
CA ARG A 320 25.59 9.59 38.54
C ARG A 320 26.21 10.24 37.30
N ILE A 321 25.39 10.90 36.46
CA ILE A 321 25.82 11.50 35.18
C ILE A 321 26.26 12.96 35.36
N GLU A 322 25.89 13.64 36.45
CA GLU A 322 26.34 15.01 36.78
C GLU A 322 27.84 15.10 37.13
N LYS A 323 28.71 15.07 36.12
CA LYS A 323 30.09 15.57 36.24
C LYS A 323 30.63 16.15 34.94
N ALA A 324 30.11 17.31 34.56
CA ALA A 324 30.50 18.04 33.38
C ALA A 324 32.00 18.44 33.38
N PRO A 325 32.75 18.19 32.29
CA PRO A 325 33.99 18.89 32.00
C PRO A 325 33.67 20.25 31.37
N THR A 326 33.89 21.34 32.10
CA THR A 326 33.79 22.69 31.51
C THR A 326 34.99 22.98 30.63
N THR A 327 34.81 22.96 29.30
CA THR A 327 35.51 23.81 28.30
C THR A 327 34.79 23.64 26.96
N ALA A 328 34.49 24.73 26.26
CA ALA A 328 33.82 24.68 24.97
C ALA A 328 34.78 24.17 23.88
N GLU A 329 34.44 23.03 23.26
CA GLU A 329 35.13 22.47 22.10
C GLU A 329 34.41 22.86 20.78
N PRO A 330 35.14 23.22 19.70
CA PRO A 330 34.51 23.66 18.45
C PRO A 330 33.75 22.52 17.75
N ARG A 331 32.60 22.87 17.17
CA ARG A 331 31.66 21.98 16.45
C ARG A 331 32.38 21.02 15.49
N VAL A 332 32.06 19.72 15.57
CA VAL A 332 32.67 18.69 14.70
C VAL A 332 32.19 18.83 13.23
N SER A 333 30.97 19.31 13.03
CA SER A 333 30.26 19.37 11.74
C SER A 333 31.03 20.06 10.62
N SER A 334 31.76 21.16 10.89
CA SER A 334 32.49 21.92 9.87
C SER A 334 33.76 21.21 9.33
N SER A 335 34.03 19.97 9.74
CA SER A 335 35.20 19.20 9.32
C SER A 335 34.87 17.90 8.57
N LEU A 336 33.59 17.53 8.52
CA LEU A 336 33.08 16.32 7.87
C LEU A 336 32.81 16.57 6.37
N PRO A 337 32.80 15.51 5.52
CA PRO A 337 32.35 15.61 4.13
C PRO A 337 30.90 16.12 4.02
N THR A 338 30.66 17.17 3.23
CA THR A 338 29.29 17.59 2.86
C THR A 338 28.63 16.65 1.85
N SER A 339 29.41 15.83 1.14
CA SER A 339 28.92 14.66 0.39
C SER A 339 29.88 13.49 0.55
N PHE A 340 29.33 12.28 0.67
CA PHE A 340 30.12 11.05 0.76
C PHE A 340 30.88 10.80 -0.55
N LEU A 341 30.17 10.73 -1.67
CA LEU A 341 30.73 10.42 -2.98
C LEU A 341 31.76 11.44 -3.44
N ARG A 342 31.60 12.72 -3.07
CA ARG A 342 32.55 13.78 -3.42
C ARG A 342 33.73 13.85 -2.43
N GLY A 343 33.49 13.66 -1.14
CA GLY A 343 34.49 13.90 -0.08
C GLY A 343 35.26 12.67 0.43
N VAL A 344 34.73 11.46 0.25
CA VAL A 344 35.31 10.20 0.76
C VAL A 344 35.93 9.37 -0.37
N HIS A 345 37.14 8.85 -0.17
CA HIS A 345 37.76 7.84 -1.03
C HIS A 345 37.52 6.43 -0.47
N CYS A 346 37.06 5.50 -1.30
CA CYS A 346 36.85 4.12 -0.90
C CYS A 346 37.82 3.21 -1.64
N LYS A 347 38.38 2.20 -0.94
CA LYS A 347 39.13 1.12 -1.58
C LYS A 347 38.16 0.12 -2.22
N ASP A 348 38.59 -0.52 -3.30
CA ASP A 348 37.84 -1.60 -3.96
C ASP A 348 37.51 -2.76 -3.01
N GLU A 349 38.44 -3.11 -2.10
CA GLU A 349 38.26 -4.12 -1.04
C GLU A 349 37.03 -3.83 -0.16
N LEU A 350 36.91 -2.59 0.30
CA LEU A 350 35.85 -2.13 1.19
C LEU A 350 34.54 -1.92 0.41
N LEU A 351 34.60 -1.40 -0.83
CA LEU A 351 33.42 -1.29 -1.70
C LEU A 351 32.82 -2.66 -2.02
N ASN A 352 33.66 -3.66 -2.29
CA ASN A 352 33.23 -5.04 -2.53
C ASN A 352 32.52 -5.61 -1.29
N MET A 353 33.06 -5.39 -0.08
CA MET A 353 32.39 -5.79 1.16
C MET A 353 31.04 -5.10 1.35
N VAL A 354 30.90 -3.78 1.14
CA VAL A 354 29.57 -3.13 1.23
C VAL A 354 28.63 -3.67 0.15
N SER A 355 29.10 -3.93 -1.08
CA SER A 355 28.26 -4.51 -2.13
C SER A 355 27.76 -5.93 -1.85
N GLN A 356 28.41 -6.67 -0.94
CA GLN A 356 27.96 -8.00 -0.48
C GLN A 356 26.91 -7.91 0.63
N LEU A 357 26.78 -6.76 1.29
CA LEU A 357 25.81 -6.51 2.37
C LEU A 357 24.45 -6.02 1.87
N MET A 358 24.27 -5.82 0.56
CA MET A 358 23.07 -5.20 -0.03
C MET A 358 22.34 -6.12 -1.01
N PRO A 359 21.06 -5.86 -1.31
CA PRO A 359 20.35 -6.44 -2.46
C PRO A 359 21.07 -6.19 -3.80
N ILE A 360 20.93 -7.12 -4.75
CA ILE A 360 21.64 -7.12 -6.05
C ILE A 360 21.21 -5.96 -6.97
N ASP A 361 19.98 -5.46 -6.81
CA ASP A 361 19.38 -4.35 -7.55
C ASP A 361 19.66 -2.97 -6.91
N CYS A 362 20.33 -2.93 -5.76
CA CYS A 362 20.61 -1.71 -5.02
C CYS A 362 21.77 -0.88 -5.61
N ASN A 363 21.57 0.44 -5.74
CA ASN A 363 22.60 1.38 -6.15
C ASN A 363 23.51 1.76 -4.96
N LEU A 364 24.63 1.04 -4.80
CA LEU A 364 25.64 1.24 -3.74
C LEU A 364 26.01 2.70 -3.52
N LEU A 365 26.27 3.45 -4.59
CA LEU A 365 26.75 4.83 -4.47
C LEU A 365 25.65 5.77 -3.99
N GLN A 366 24.40 5.50 -4.36
CA GLN A 366 23.24 6.26 -3.90
C GLN A 366 22.96 5.99 -2.41
N VAL A 367 22.90 4.73 -1.98
CA VAL A 367 22.65 4.41 -0.55
C VAL A 367 23.78 4.93 0.35
N LEU A 368 25.04 4.85 -0.09
CA LEU A 368 26.17 5.43 0.64
C LEU A 368 26.11 6.97 0.77
N GLU A 369 25.46 7.68 -0.16
CA GLU A 369 25.25 9.12 -0.05
C GLU A 369 23.99 9.42 0.79
N GLU A 370 22.87 8.74 0.54
CA GLU A 370 21.61 8.91 1.28
C GLU A 370 21.77 8.63 2.78
N ASP A 371 22.35 7.48 3.15
CA ASP A 371 22.53 7.10 4.57
C ASP A 371 23.57 8.02 5.26
N TRP A 372 24.55 8.53 4.52
CA TRP A 372 25.49 9.54 5.01
C TRP A 372 24.80 10.89 5.28
N GLN A 373 23.94 11.37 4.37
CA GLN A 373 23.19 12.61 4.61
C GLN A 373 22.17 12.43 5.73
N ALA A 374 21.45 11.31 5.77
CA ALA A 374 20.53 10.98 6.86
C ALA A 374 21.23 10.99 8.23
N ALA A 375 22.42 10.40 8.33
CA ALA A 375 23.22 10.42 9.55
C ALA A 375 23.76 11.83 9.90
N ARG A 376 24.17 12.62 8.90
CA ARG A 376 24.55 14.04 9.12
C ARG A 376 23.37 14.88 9.64
N ALA A 377 22.20 14.69 9.05
CA ALA A 377 21.00 15.47 9.34
C ALA A 377 20.38 15.11 10.69
N ALA A 378 20.24 13.81 10.99
CA ALA A 378 19.68 13.31 12.24
C ALA A 378 20.70 13.19 13.39
N GLY A 379 21.95 13.66 13.19
CA GLY A 379 22.97 13.71 14.23
C GLY A 379 23.57 12.35 14.66
N THR A 380 23.26 11.24 13.97
CA THR A 380 23.64 9.87 14.37
C THR A 380 25.09 9.49 14.02
N ILE A 381 25.95 10.47 13.74
CA ILE A 381 27.38 10.26 13.45
C ILE A 381 28.19 10.28 14.77
N GLU A 382 28.80 9.15 15.10
CA GLU A 382 29.59 8.97 16.32
C GLU A 382 31.10 9.07 16.06
N GLY A 383 31.88 9.34 17.11
CA GLY A 383 33.34 9.24 17.10
C GLY A 383 34.08 10.56 17.32
N THR A 384 35.04 10.87 16.44
CA THR A 384 36.06 11.91 16.65
C THR A 384 36.35 12.72 15.38
N ARG A 385 36.92 13.93 15.51
CA ARG A 385 37.27 14.83 14.37
C ARG A 385 38.19 14.22 13.29
N SER A 386 38.80 13.07 13.54
CA SER A 386 39.67 12.36 12.58
C SER A 386 39.18 10.96 12.21
N ARG A 387 38.16 10.41 12.89
CA ARG A 387 37.56 9.10 12.61
C ARG A 387 36.14 9.09 13.16
N VAL A 388 35.15 8.95 12.27
CA VAL A 388 33.73 8.88 12.62
C VAL A 388 33.09 7.63 12.03
N SER A 389 32.01 7.18 12.67
CA SER A 389 31.21 6.05 12.24
C SER A 389 29.75 6.47 12.09
N PHE A 390 29.05 5.90 11.11
CA PHE A 390 27.64 6.16 10.83
C PHE A 390 26.91 4.86 10.46
N PRO A 391 25.62 4.73 10.80
CA PRO A 391 24.82 3.56 10.43
C PRO A 391 24.42 3.58 8.95
N LEU A 392 24.19 2.40 8.39
CA LEU A 392 23.39 2.19 7.18
C LEU A 392 21.96 1.76 7.55
N ARG A 393 21.05 1.80 6.57
CA ARG A 393 19.68 1.29 6.70
C ARG A 393 19.59 -0.22 6.90
N PHE A 394 20.67 -0.97 6.65
CA PHE A 394 20.74 -2.43 6.77
C PHE A 394 21.11 -2.89 8.18
N LEU A 395 20.52 -3.99 8.62
CA LEU A 395 20.73 -4.66 9.91
C LEU A 395 21.62 -5.90 9.75
N HIS A 396 22.23 -6.36 10.84
CA HIS A 396 22.84 -7.70 10.89
C HIS A 396 21.78 -8.81 10.92
N GLU A 397 22.22 -10.07 10.77
CA GLU A 397 21.38 -11.28 10.88
C GLU A 397 20.52 -11.32 12.17
N ASP A 398 20.95 -10.65 13.24
CA ASP A 398 20.20 -10.54 14.50
C ASP A 398 18.89 -9.73 14.38
N GLY A 399 18.69 -8.98 13.29
CA GLY A 399 17.47 -8.19 13.06
C GLY A 399 17.31 -6.97 13.98
N THR A 400 18.38 -6.52 14.63
CA THR A 400 18.36 -5.46 15.65
C THR A 400 19.53 -4.48 15.57
N THR A 401 20.74 -4.92 15.22
CA THR A 401 21.92 -4.04 15.16
C THR A 401 22.16 -3.51 13.74
N GLN A 402 22.34 -2.20 13.59
CA GLN A 402 22.63 -1.56 12.30
C GLN A 402 24.09 -1.75 11.87
N ILE A 403 24.29 -2.11 10.60
CA ILE A 403 25.61 -2.17 9.96
C ILE A 403 26.22 -0.77 9.95
N ARG A 404 27.45 -0.64 10.44
CA ARG A 404 28.12 0.67 10.60
C ARG A 404 29.36 0.82 9.73
N LEU A 405 29.41 1.91 8.98
CA LEU A 405 30.60 2.31 8.21
C LEU A 405 31.44 3.29 9.00
N THR A 406 32.76 3.20 8.87
CA THR A 406 33.71 4.13 9.51
C THR A 406 34.55 4.85 8.47
N ILE A 407 34.50 6.17 8.45
CA ILE A 407 35.41 7.00 7.65
C ILE A 407 36.50 7.60 8.53
N GLN A 408 37.71 7.73 7.99
CA GLN A 408 38.88 8.29 8.67
C GLN A 408 39.50 9.41 7.83
N ARG A 409 40.01 10.44 8.50
CA ARG A 409 40.65 11.61 7.88
C ARG A 409 42.15 11.37 7.74
N SER A 410 42.64 11.48 6.51
CA SER A 410 44.07 11.46 6.19
C SER A 410 44.67 12.87 6.17
N VAL A 411 45.90 12.98 6.67
CA VAL A 411 46.72 14.20 6.57
C VAL A 411 47.14 14.46 5.12
N GLN A 412 47.44 13.41 4.36
CA GLN A 412 47.77 13.48 2.93
C GLN A 412 46.55 13.08 2.09
N PRO A 413 46.16 13.86 1.06
CA PRO A 413 44.96 13.55 0.28
C PRO A 413 45.14 12.30 -0.58
N ILE A 414 44.24 11.33 -0.45
CA ILE A 414 44.22 10.10 -1.24
C ILE A 414 43.27 10.32 -2.42
N SER A 415 43.79 10.25 -3.65
CA SER A 415 43.04 10.61 -4.87
C SER A 415 42.37 12.01 -4.78
N GLY A 416 43.08 12.97 -4.18
CA GLY A 416 42.59 14.34 -3.94
C GLY A 416 41.61 14.50 -2.77
N LYS A 417 41.20 13.42 -2.09
CA LYS A 417 40.23 13.43 -0.99
C LYS A 417 40.92 13.29 0.37
N HIS A 418 40.45 14.05 1.36
CA HIS A 418 40.99 14.02 2.73
C HIS A 418 40.33 13.00 3.66
N TRP A 419 39.17 12.45 3.29
CA TRP A 419 38.51 11.38 4.03
C TRP A 419 38.54 10.10 3.21
N TYR A 420 38.63 8.95 3.89
CA TYR A 420 38.53 7.63 3.26
C TYR A 420 37.66 6.68 4.08
N LEU A 421 36.97 5.77 3.40
CA LEU A 421 36.31 4.64 4.05
C LEU A 421 37.39 3.73 4.64
N ALA A 422 37.35 3.54 5.95
CA ALA A 422 38.38 2.85 6.72
C ALA A 422 37.91 1.48 7.20
N LEU A 423 36.64 1.34 7.62
CA LEU A 423 36.05 0.08 8.05
C LEU A 423 34.61 -0.09 7.55
N VAL A 424 34.22 -1.34 7.32
CA VAL A 424 32.84 -1.84 7.15
C VAL A 424 32.58 -2.80 8.30
N ASP A 425 31.64 -2.47 9.20
CA ASP A 425 31.41 -3.17 10.49
C ASP A 425 32.71 -3.65 11.18
N GLY A 426 33.55 -2.69 11.58
CA GLY A 426 34.81 -2.98 12.27
C GLY A 426 35.92 -3.64 11.42
N ASN A 427 35.63 -4.14 10.22
CA ASN A 427 36.56 -4.82 9.31
C ASN A 427 37.22 -3.85 8.32
N ASP A 428 38.55 -3.93 8.15
CA ASP A 428 39.36 -3.05 7.29
C ASP A 428 39.59 -3.58 5.86
N GLY A 429 39.02 -4.75 5.56
CA GLY A 429 39.16 -5.47 4.28
C GLY A 429 40.27 -6.53 4.27
N THR A 430 41.02 -6.70 5.36
CA THR A 430 42.05 -7.77 5.45
C THR A 430 41.47 -9.16 5.74
N HIS A 431 40.20 -9.22 6.15
CA HIS A 431 39.47 -10.44 6.43
C HIS A 431 38.15 -10.47 5.64
N PRO A 432 37.65 -11.65 5.24
CA PRO A 432 36.27 -11.76 4.78
C PRO A 432 35.30 -11.36 5.90
N LEU A 433 34.11 -10.91 5.52
CA LEU A 433 32.99 -10.77 6.45
C LEU A 433 32.65 -12.15 7.05
N LYS A 434 32.08 -12.17 8.26
CA LYS A 434 31.83 -13.42 9.03
C LYS A 434 30.42 -14.01 8.83
N GLN A 435 29.64 -13.43 7.91
CA GLN A 435 28.22 -13.72 7.69
C GLN A 435 28.05 -14.25 6.25
N ASP A 436 27.09 -15.15 6.05
CA ASP A 436 26.85 -15.82 4.77
C ASP A 436 25.72 -15.11 4.01
N PHE A 437 26.05 -14.39 2.94
CA PHE A 437 25.10 -13.53 2.23
C PHE A 437 24.22 -14.29 1.24
N GLY A 438 22.90 -14.18 1.44
CA GLY A 438 21.90 -14.57 0.45
C GLY A 438 21.83 -13.60 -0.73
N LEU A 439 21.11 -13.98 -1.79
CA LEU A 439 20.88 -13.12 -2.96
C LEU A 439 20.03 -11.86 -2.64
N GLU A 440 19.36 -11.86 -1.50
CA GLU A 440 18.50 -10.78 -1.00
C GLU A 440 19.29 -9.72 -0.20
N GLY A 441 20.58 -9.95 0.08
CA GLY A 441 21.41 -9.05 0.89
C GLY A 441 21.14 -9.17 2.39
N MET A 442 21.47 -8.12 3.14
CA MET A 442 21.18 -8.01 4.57
C MET A 442 19.80 -7.37 4.80
N PRO A 443 19.05 -7.77 5.85
CA PRO A 443 17.71 -7.24 6.10
C PRO A 443 17.72 -5.73 6.33
N GLU A 444 16.79 -5.00 5.71
CA GLU A 444 16.60 -3.57 6.01
C GLU A 444 15.95 -3.37 7.39
N SER A 445 16.32 -2.27 8.04
CA SER A 445 15.63 -1.76 9.22
C SER A 445 14.21 -1.30 8.87
N ASN A 446 13.28 -1.46 9.82
CA ASN A 446 11.88 -1.09 9.63
C ASN A 446 11.76 0.42 9.32
N GLN A 447 11.51 0.75 8.05
CA GLN A 447 11.45 2.14 7.57
C GLN A 447 10.16 2.88 7.97
N GLY A 448 9.17 2.19 8.54
CA GLY A 448 7.90 2.76 8.99
C GLY A 448 6.69 1.86 8.68
N ALA A 449 5.56 2.17 9.30
CA ALA A 449 4.27 1.51 9.05
C ALA A 449 3.76 1.75 7.61
N TRP A 450 4.16 2.84 6.95
CA TRP A 450 3.90 3.12 5.52
C TRP A 450 4.35 1.98 4.60
N THR A 451 5.34 1.17 5.01
CA THR A 451 5.78 -0.02 4.26
C THR A 451 4.68 -1.08 4.13
N ALA A 452 3.73 -1.15 5.06
CA ALA A 452 2.59 -2.06 5.00
C ALA A 452 1.52 -1.66 3.95
N LEU A 453 1.69 -0.49 3.31
CA LEU A 453 0.90 -0.07 2.15
C LEU A 453 1.62 -0.36 0.81
N GLN A 454 2.89 -0.77 0.83
CA GLN A 454 3.70 -0.97 -0.39
C GLN A 454 3.53 -2.39 -0.94
N THR A 455 2.67 -2.52 -1.95
CA THR A 455 2.21 -3.81 -2.47
C THR A 455 3.09 -4.37 -3.61
N THR A 456 3.98 -3.53 -4.12
CA THR A 456 5.19 -3.91 -4.86
C THR A 456 6.36 -3.07 -4.33
N PRO A 457 7.43 -3.65 -3.78
CA PRO A 457 8.58 -2.89 -3.31
C PRO A 457 9.19 -2.05 -4.44
N ASN A 458 9.34 -0.74 -4.20
CA ASN A 458 10.04 0.17 -5.09
C ASN A 458 11.43 0.48 -4.48
N PRO A 459 12.52 -0.18 -4.90
CA PRO A 459 13.86 0.01 -4.35
C PRO A 459 14.48 1.39 -4.66
N HIS A 460 13.72 2.28 -5.30
CA HIS A 460 14.10 3.67 -5.59
C HIS A 460 13.13 4.69 -4.93
N ALA A 461 12.12 4.23 -4.19
CA ALA A 461 11.26 5.09 -3.40
C ALA A 461 11.97 5.55 -2.12
N LYS A 462 12.17 6.86 -1.97
CA LYS A 462 12.71 7.43 -0.74
C LYS A 462 11.63 7.49 0.34
N SER A 463 11.93 6.96 1.52
CA SER A 463 11.01 6.94 2.65
C SER A 463 10.73 8.34 3.21
N PRO A 464 9.63 8.54 3.97
CA PRO A 464 9.32 9.85 4.56
C PRO A 464 10.43 10.39 5.46
N GLN A 465 11.12 9.49 6.17
CA GLN A 465 12.26 9.84 7.02
C GLN A 465 13.45 10.36 6.19
N GLN A 466 13.77 9.72 5.06
CA GLN A 466 14.81 10.18 4.13
C GLN A 466 14.46 11.53 3.51
N ARG A 467 13.21 11.71 3.06
CA ARG A 467 12.69 12.98 2.55
C ARG A 467 12.81 14.11 3.58
N PHE A 468 12.55 13.81 4.85
CA PHE A 468 12.70 14.78 5.94
C PHE A 468 14.17 15.14 6.19
N THR A 469 15.08 14.16 6.24
CA THR A 469 16.53 14.41 6.44
C THR A 469 17.22 15.08 5.24
N GLU A 470 16.66 14.96 4.04
CA GLU A 470 17.12 15.71 2.85
C GLU A 470 16.73 17.18 2.90
N PHE A 471 15.65 17.52 3.62
CA PHE A 471 15.21 18.89 3.84
C PHE A 471 15.85 19.53 5.08
N ALA A 472 15.90 18.82 6.20
CA ALA A 472 16.22 19.38 7.51
C ALA A 472 17.22 18.55 8.35
N SER A 473 18.05 19.27 9.12
CA SER A 473 19.01 18.77 10.10
C SER A 473 18.65 19.24 11.53
N PHE A 474 18.91 18.39 12.52
CA PHE A 474 18.42 18.51 13.90
C PHE A 474 19.32 17.74 14.90
N GLU A 475 19.14 17.98 16.20
CA GLU A 475 20.04 17.48 17.26
C GLU A 475 19.83 16.00 17.66
N GLY A 476 19.13 15.22 16.84
CA GLY A 476 18.74 13.83 17.13
C GLY A 476 17.22 13.63 17.14
N TRP A 477 16.75 12.46 16.69
CA TRP A 477 15.33 12.13 16.63
C TRP A 477 14.66 12.22 18.01
N ASP A 478 15.25 11.65 19.05
CA ASP A 478 14.61 11.59 20.37
C ASP A 478 14.47 12.99 21.00
N THR A 479 15.50 13.85 20.88
CA THR A 479 15.44 15.25 21.32
C THR A 479 14.39 16.04 20.55
N MET A 480 14.36 15.89 19.22
CA MET A 480 13.39 16.57 18.37
C MET A 480 11.95 16.13 18.67
N LEU A 481 11.71 14.83 18.84
CA LEU A 481 10.38 14.27 19.06
C LEU A 481 9.88 14.53 20.48
N SER A 482 10.75 14.51 21.50
CA SER A 482 10.39 14.96 22.86
C SER A 482 9.97 16.43 22.85
N ASN A 483 10.78 17.32 22.25
CA ASN A 483 10.43 18.74 22.16
C ASN A 483 9.10 19.02 21.42
N LEU A 484 8.60 18.07 20.61
CA LEU A 484 7.29 18.15 19.98
C LEU A 484 6.19 17.54 20.87
N SER A 485 6.42 16.39 21.50
CA SER A 485 5.45 15.78 22.42
C SER A 485 5.24 16.60 23.70
N ASP A 486 6.28 17.29 24.17
CA ASP A 486 6.25 18.15 25.36
C ASP A 486 5.54 19.50 25.09
N MET A 487 5.09 19.74 23.85
CA MET A 487 4.40 20.94 23.40
C MET A 487 2.99 20.65 22.83
N ALA A 488 2.78 19.48 22.24
CA ALA A 488 1.49 19.03 21.73
C ALA A 488 0.54 18.53 22.84
N GLU A 489 -0.75 18.40 22.51
CA GLU A 489 -1.74 17.74 23.38
C GLU A 489 -1.29 16.31 23.77
N ASP A 490 -1.67 15.91 25.00
CA ASP A 490 -1.22 14.71 25.71
C ASP A 490 -1.70 13.39 25.03
N GLU A 491 -0.93 12.90 24.04
CA GLU A 491 -1.26 11.74 23.19
C GLU A 491 -0.39 10.49 23.42
N SER A 492 -0.97 9.31 23.13
CA SER A 492 -0.30 8.01 23.23
C SER A 492 0.62 7.71 22.05
N TRP A 493 1.70 8.49 21.89
CA TRP A 493 2.73 8.35 20.84
C TRP A 493 3.51 7.02 20.81
N TYR A 494 3.23 6.12 21.77
CA TYR A 494 3.86 4.81 21.93
C TYR A 494 3.00 3.66 21.37
N ALA A 495 3.19 3.32 20.10
CA ALA A 495 2.83 1.99 19.61
C ALA A 495 3.90 0.98 20.10
N THR A 496 3.72 0.39 21.28
CA THR A 496 4.73 -0.47 21.94
C THR A 496 5.24 -1.63 21.05
N ALA A 497 4.37 -2.18 20.20
CA ALA A 497 4.74 -3.25 19.26
C ALA A 497 5.59 -2.77 18.06
N LEU A 498 5.75 -1.46 17.87
CA LEU A 498 6.61 -0.83 16.85
C LEU A 498 7.84 -0.15 17.47
N LYS A 499 8.09 -0.37 18.77
CA LYS A 499 9.26 0.20 19.45
C LYS A 499 10.52 -0.61 19.15
N THR A 500 11.36 -0.09 18.26
CA THR A 500 12.77 -0.52 18.13
C THR A 500 13.61 0.03 19.30
N PRO A 501 14.83 -0.50 19.53
CA PRO A 501 15.74 0.05 20.55
C PRO A 501 16.04 1.54 20.33
N ASP A 502 16.19 1.95 19.07
CA ASP A 502 16.67 3.27 18.64
C ASP A 502 15.53 4.24 18.27
N THR A 503 14.35 4.12 18.89
CA THR A 503 13.21 5.03 18.61
C THR A 503 12.33 5.20 19.84
N VAL A 504 12.38 6.38 20.47
CA VAL A 504 11.54 6.68 21.64
C VAL A 504 10.07 6.89 21.24
N TYR A 505 9.78 7.58 20.12
CA TYR A 505 8.41 7.93 19.69
C TYR A 505 8.11 7.46 18.24
N PRO A 506 7.82 6.17 18.02
CA PRO A 506 7.64 5.62 16.67
C PRO A 506 6.44 6.22 15.93
N MET A 507 5.30 6.40 16.59
CA MET A 507 4.10 6.96 15.94
C MET A 507 4.27 8.45 15.61
N LEU A 508 4.92 9.23 16.48
CA LEU A 508 5.15 10.67 16.25
C LEU A 508 6.15 10.90 15.11
N ARG A 509 7.20 10.06 14.98
CA ARG A 509 8.13 10.13 13.84
C ARG A 509 7.41 9.81 12.52
N GLU A 510 6.62 8.73 12.51
CA GLU A 510 5.84 8.32 11.35
C GLU A 510 4.85 9.43 10.93
N TYR A 511 4.13 9.98 11.90
CA TYR A 511 3.20 11.11 11.72
C TYR A 511 3.90 12.32 11.11
N LEU A 512 4.95 12.84 11.77
CA LEU A 512 5.58 14.09 11.38
C LEU A 512 6.25 13.99 10.00
N THR A 513 6.96 12.89 9.75
CA THR A 513 7.67 12.72 8.47
C THR A 513 6.72 12.45 7.30
N THR A 514 5.63 11.72 7.52
CA THR A 514 4.60 11.51 6.50
C THR A 514 3.80 12.79 6.22
N THR A 515 3.46 13.54 7.27
CA THR A 515 2.78 14.84 7.16
C THR A 515 3.66 15.85 6.42
N PHE A 516 4.97 15.88 6.68
CA PHE A 516 5.92 16.68 5.91
C PHE A 516 5.91 16.32 4.40
N VAL A 517 5.93 15.02 4.04
CA VAL A 517 5.85 14.60 2.63
C VAL A 517 4.54 15.07 1.99
N ARG A 518 3.40 14.99 2.70
CA ARG A 518 2.12 15.51 2.20
C ARG A 518 2.14 17.03 2.02
N LEU A 519 2.69 17.78 2.97
CA LEU A 519 2.83 19.24 2.88
C LEU A 519 3.75 19.67 1.73
N MET A 520 4.82 18.91 1.44
CA MET A 520 5.65 19.13 0.25
C MET A 520 4.87 18.90 -1.05
N ALA A 521 4.01 17.88 -1.10
CA ALA A 521 3.15 17.60 -2.25
C ALA A 521 1.98 18.59 -2.41
N GLU A 522 1.51 19.22 -1.32
CA GLU A 522 0.53 20.30 -1.31
C GLU A 522 1.15 21.70 -1.48
N HIS A 523 2.47 21.81 -1.59
CA HIS A 523 3.22 23.08 -1.62
C HIS A 523 3.00 24.00 -0.40
N LYS A 524 2.77 23.40 0.78
CA LYS A 524 2.49 24.08 2.07
C LYS A 524 3.69 24.21 3.01
N VAL A 525 4.84 23.65 2.65
CA VAL A 525 6.12 24.03 3.28
C VAL A 525 6.53 25.36 2.67
N LEU A 526 6.54 26.42 3.47
CA LEU A 526 6.79 27.79 3.00
C LEU A 526 8.22 28.22 3.30
N GLU A 527 8.86 28.86 2.32
CA GLU A 527 10.17 29.51 2.45
C GLU A 527 10.01 31.03 2.28
N ASN A 528 10.87 31.83 2.92
CA ASN A 528 10.88 33.27 2.71
C ASN A 528 11.65 33.66 1.43
N PRO A 529 11.46 34.88 0.88
CA PRO A 529 12.10 35.30 -0.38
C PRO A 529 13.64 35.32 -0.37
N ASP A 530 14.26 35.42 0.81
CA ASP A 530 15.71 35.38 0.98
C ASP A 530 16.26 33.93 1.13
N HIS A 531 15.37 32.93 1.22
CA HIS A 531 15.67 31.52 1.50
C HIS A 531 16.55 31.30 2.74
N ASP A 532 16.41 32.15 3.76
CA ASP A 532 17.11 32.04 5.05
C ASP A 532 16.25 31.40 6.15
N PHE A 533 14.94 31.27 5.91
CA PHE A 533 13.95 30.75 6.86
C PHE A 533 12.82 29.99 6.15
N ALA A 534 12.45 28.85 6.71
CA ALA A 534 11.34 28.02 6.23
C ALA A 534 10.48 27.53 7.40
N ALA A 535 9.20 27.26 7.16
CA ALA A 535 8.32 26.65 8.15
C ALA A 535 7.19 25.83 7.53
N PHE A 536 6.64 24.90 8.31
CA PHE A 536 5.38 24.21 7.98
C PHE A 536 4.52 23.99 9.24
N ASN A 537 3.21 23.91 9.05
CA ASN A 537 2.26 23.58 10.12
C ASN A 537 2.30 22.07 10.36
N THR A 538 2.58 21.62 11.59
CA THR A 538 2.74 20.19 11.90
C THR A 538 1.43 19.41 11.85
N GLY A 539 0.27 20.07 11.92
CA GLY A 539 -1.03 19.43 12.11
C GLY A 539 -1.32 19.01 13.56
N LEU A 540 -0.43 19.35 14.51
CA LEU A 540 -0.65 19.21 15.94
C LEU A 540 -0.99 20.56 16.58
N VAL A 541 -1.69 20.50 17.72
CA VAL A 541 -2.05 21.65 18.55
C VAL A 541 -1.53 21.48 19.97
N THR A 542 -1.44 22.59 20.72
CA THR A 542 -1.23 22.58 22.18
C THR A 542 -2.53 22.24 22.92
N ASP A 543 -2.46 22.03 24.24
CA ASP A 543 -3.61 21.96 25.17
C ASP A 543 -4.62 23.13 25.07
N GLN A 544 -4.28 24.21 24.36
CA GLN A 544 -5.12 25.40 24.13
C GLN A 544 -5.64 25.51 22.69
N GLU A 545 -5.59 24.42 21.90
CA GLU A 545 -6.01 24.36 20.49
C GLU A 545 -5.19 25.28 19.57
N GLU A 546 -3.97 25.66 19.97
CA GLU A 546 -3.09 26.54 19.19
C GLU A 546 -2.19 25.73 18.24
N PRO A 547 -2.18 25.98 16.92
CA PRO A 547 -1.38 25.20 15.96
C PRO A 547 0.13 25.29 16.18
N ILE A 548 0.80 24.15 16.10
CA ILE A 548 2.24 24.00 16.28
C ILE A 548 2.94 24.00 14.91
N TYR A 549 3.88 24.92 14.72
CA TYR A 549 4.67 25.07 13.50
C TYR A 549 6.11 24.59 13.71
N ALA A 550 6.62 23.79 12.79
CA ALA A 550 8.03 23.46 12.69
C ALA A 550 8.75 24.58 11.94
N CYS A 551 9.74 25.21 12.57
CA CYS A 551 10.47 26.35 12.01
C CYS A 551 11.95 26.04 11.80
N PHE A 552 12.50 26.54 10.69
CA PHE A 552 13.84 26.20 10.21
C PHE A 552 14.60 27.44 9.71
N THR A 553 15.93 27.40 9.77
CA THR A 553 16.84 28.42 9.22
C THR A 553 17.85 27.78 8.28
N ALA A 554 18.25 28.46 7.21
CA ALA A 554 19.17 27.88 6.22
C ALA A 554 20.48 27.37 6.82
N GLY A 555 21.01 26.25 6.30
CA GLY A 555 22.23 25.56 6.76
C GLY A 555 23.54 26.30 6.51
N GLY A 556 23.52 27.63 6.46
CA GLY A 556 24.62 28.47 5.98
C GLY A 556 24.68 28.56 4.46
N ALA A 557 25.76 29.15 3.94
CA ALA A 557 25.93 29.38 2.50
C ALA A 557 26.43 28.12 1.77
N GLY A 558 25.53 27.19 1.46
CA GLY A 558 25.83 25.96 0.74
C GLY A 558 24.57 25.14 0.39
N PRO A 559 24.73 23.95 -0.21
CA PRO A 559 23.65 22.98 -0.45
C PRO A 559 23.41 22.09 0.79
N ASP A 560 23.70 22.60 2.00
CA ASP A 560 23.43 21.90 3.25
C ASP A 560 21.95 22.08 3.63
N PRO A 561 21.31 21.06 4.23
CA PRO A 561 19.89 21.12 4.58
C PRO A 561 19.59 22.26 5.56
N TYR A 562 18.33 22.69 5.60
CA TYR A 562 17.84 23.62 6.62
C TYR A 562 18.16 23.08 8.02
N GLN A 563 18.44 23.95 8.99
CA GLN A 563 18.56 23.56 10.40
C GLN A 563 17.23 23.83 11.11
N LEU A 564 16.68 22.82 11.78
CA LEU A 564 15.52 22.97 12.67
C LEU A 564 15.86 23.99 13.78
N SER A 565 15.12 25.09 13.82
CA SER A 565 15.21 26.10 14.88
C SER A 565 14.37 25.72 16.11
N GLY A 566 13.34 24.91 15.91
CA GLY A 566 12.44 24.40 16.96
C GLY A 566 10.98 24.38 16.50
N PHE A 567 10.09 24.12 17.45
CA PHE A 567 8.64 24.22 17.29
C PHE A 567 8.13 25.48 17.98
N CYS A 568 7.04 26.07 17.46
CA CYS A 568 6.39 27.22 18.08
C CYS A 568 4.93 27.40 17.63
N THR A 569 4.13 28.00 18.49
CA THR A 569 2.85 28.66 18.19
C THR A 569 3.09 30.01 17.50
N ALA A 570 2.05 30.60 16.91
CA ALA A 570 2.15 31.90 16.24
C ALA A 570 2.34 33.06 17.26
N ASP A 571 3.28 33.98 16.98
CA ASP A 571 3.65 35.15 17.81
C ASP A 571 4.11 34.86 19.26
N GLU A 572 4.19 33.60 19.70
CA GLU A 572 4.74 33.25 21.02
C GLU A 572 6.28 33.20 21.06
N GLY A 573 6.86 33.20 22.26
CA GLY A 573 8.30 33.15 22.49
C GLY A 573 9.10 34.22 21.74
N GLU A 574 10.31 33.86 21.30
CA GLU A 574 11.09 34.61 20.29
C GLU A 574 10.93 34.01 18.88
N LEU A 575 10.80 32.67 18.79
CA LEU A 575 10.70 31.95 17.51
C LEU A 575 9.38 32.22 16.79
N GLY A 576 8.24 32.13 17.48
CA GLY A 576 6.92 32.46 16.92
C GLY A 576 6.81 33.92 16.46
N LYS A 577 7.45 34.84 17.20
CA LYS A 577 7.59 36.26 16.80
C LYS A 577 8.49 36.48 15.60
N LYS A 578 9.51 35.64 15.37
CA LYS A 578 10.28 35.66 14.11
C LYS A 578 9.41 35.11 12.97
N PHE A 579 8.86 33.92 13.16
CA PHE A 579 8.02 33.20 12.22
C PHE A 579 6.91 34.08 11.60
N VAL A 580 6.05 34.69 12.41
CA VAL A 580 4.93 35.54 11.95
C VAL A 580 5.39 36.83 11.25
N ARG A 581 6.63 37.29 11.49
CA ARG A 581 7.22 38.45 10.79
C ARG A 581 7.91 38.08 9.48
N THR A 582 8.35 36.84 9.34
CA THR A 582 9.12 36.35 8.19
C THR A 582 8.24 35.64 7.16
N LEU A 583 7.15 34.99 7.59
CA LEU A 583 6.20 34.29 6.71
C LEU A 583 4.79 34.87 6.90
N ASN A 584 4.19 35.36 5.81
CA ASN A 584 2.82 35.81 5.74
C ASN A 584 2.31 35.61 4.29
N PRO A 585 1.30 34.76 4.03
CA PRO A 585 0.51 33.98 4.98
C PRO A 585 1.32 32.97 5.79
N LEU A 586 0.74 32.48 6.89
CA LEU A 586 1.30 31.36 7.66
C LEU A 586 1.06 30.04 6.89
N PRO A 587 1.92 29.01 7.07
CA PRO A 587 1.70 27.69 6.50
C PRO A 587 0.34 27.08 6.86
N GLU A 588 -0.34 26.50 5.88
CA GLU A 588 -1.55 25.70 6.10
C GLU A 588 -1.19 24.27 6.56
N GLN A 589 -2.13 23.62 7.26
CA GLN A 589 -2.03 22.19 7.58
C GLN A 589 -2.29 21.29 6.37
N ALA A 590 -1.87 20.03 6.45
CA ALA A 590 -2.10 19.02 5.41
C ALA A 590 -3.61 18.71 5.24
N SER A 591 -4.03 18.39 4.02
CA SER A 591 -5.41 18.10 3.66
C SER A 591 -5.53 16.72 3.02
N TYR A 592 -5.64 15.68 3.85
CA TYR A 592 -5.74 14.30 3.37
C TYR A 592 -7.02 14.01 2.58
N LEU A 593 -8.19 14.25 3.18
CA LEU A 593 -9.50 13.95 2.58
C LEU A 593 -10.16 15.19 1.99
N SER A 594 -10.58 15.11 0.73
CA SER A 594 -11.36 16.14 0.04
C SER A 594 -12.85 15.81 -0.04
N ALA A 595 -13.20 14.51 -0.07
CA ALA A 595 -14.57 14.03 -0.24
C ALA A 595 -14.81 12.70 0.52
N ILE A 596 -16.07 12.44 0.89
CA ILE A 596 -16.46 11.21 1.61
C ILE A 596 -16.37 9.96 0.72
N GLU A 597 -16.49 10.13 -0.60
CA GLU A 597 -16.37 9.10 -1.64
C GLU A 597 -14.94 8.54 -1.83
N GLU A 598 -13.96 9.11 -1.12
CA GLU A 598 -12.62 8.53 -0.96
C GLU A 598 -12.64 7.35 0.03
N VAL A 599 -13.39 7.49 1.12
CA VAL A 599 -13.41 6.55 2.28
C VAL A 599 -14.69 5.72 2.41
N GLN A 600 -15.71 6.02 1.60
CA GLN A 600 -16.95 5.25 1.53
C GLN A 600 -16.94 4.30 0.33
N PRO A 601 -16.81 2.97 0.53
CA PRO A 601 -16.97 2.00 -0.54
C PRO A 601 -18.35 2.12 -1.20
N ARG A 602 -18.39 2.36 -2.51
CA ARG A 602 -19.65 2.49 -3.25
C ARG A 602 -20.50 1.22 -3.14
N SER A 603 -21.83 1.38 -3.16
CA SER A 603 -22.77 0.25 -3.10
C SER A 603 -22.58 -0.76 -4.25
N ASP A 604 -22.24 -0.27 -5.45
CA ASP A 604 -21.96 -1.06 -6.66
C ASP A 604 -20.51 -1.58 -6.76
N ALA A 605 -19.62 -1.23 -5.82
CA ALA A 605 -18.21 -1.57 -5.93
C ALA A 605 -17.90 -3.07 -5.78
N HIS A 606 -17.03 -3.61 -6.63
CA HIS A 606 -16.51 -4.98 -6.49
C HIS A 606 -15.13 -4.96 -5.82
N LEU A 607 -14.92 -5.89 -4.88
CA LEU A 607 -13.62 -6.14 -4.27
C LEU A 607 -12.99 -7.36 -4.92
N THR A 608 -11.85 -7.16 -5.58
CA THR A 608 -10.97 -8.23 -6.04
C THR A 608 -9.96 -8.58 -4.95
N VAL A 609 -9.54 -9.85 -4.87
CA VAL A 609 -8.61 -10.31 -3.83
C VAL A 609 -7.53 -11.19 -4.44
N ASN A 610 -6.25 -10.88 -4.16
CA ASN A 610 -5.15 -11.79 -4.46
C ASN A 610 -4.74 -12.59 -3.22
N TYR A 611 -5.38 -13.74 -3.02
CA TYR A 611 -5.07 -14.62 -1.90
C TYR A 611 -3.65 -15.20 -1.91
N ARG A 612 -2.92 -15.19 -3.04
CA ARG A 612 -1.49 -15.56 -3.00
C ARG A 612 -0.67 -14.49 -2.28
N THR A 613 -0.91 -13.21 -2.54
CA THR A 613 -0.25 -12.14 -1.79
C THR A 613 -0.63 -12.24 -0.31
N LEU A 614 -1.94 -12.25 0.00
CA LEU A 614 -2.43 -12.19 1.39
C LEU A 614 -2.11 -13.43 2.25
N LEU A 615 -1.89 -14.62 1.65
CA LEU A 615 -1.64 -15.88 2.40
C LEU A 615 -0.20 -16.41 2.26
N LEU A 616 0.61 -15.86 1.36
CA LEU A 616 1.98 -16.34 1.11
C LEU A 616 3.01 -15.21 1.22
N ALA A 617 2.79 -14.05 0.58
CA ALA A 617 3.71 -12.92 0.72
C ALA A 617 3.62 -12.37 2.17
N GLU A 618 2.43 -11.90 2.55
CA GLU A 618 2.12 -11.29 3.86
C GLU A 618 1.92 -12.32 5.00
N LEU A 619 2.48 -13.53 4.86
CA LEU A 619 2.29 -14.63 5.80
C LEU A 619 2.79 -14.30 7.21
N ASP A 620 3.84 -13.50 7.32
CA ASP A 620 4.43 -13.05 8.59
C ASP A 620 3.63 -11.93 9.28
N ARG A 621 2.69 -11.29 8.55
CA ARG A 621 1.74 -10.29 9.05
C ARG A 621 0.38 -10.88 9.44
N LEU A 622 0.08 -12.11 9.03
CA LEU A 622 -1.13 -12.81 9.45
C LEU A 622 -1.05 -13.21 10.93
N PRO A 623 -2.14 -13.14 11.70
CA PRO A 623 -2.15 -13.65 13.06
C PRO A 623 -1.80 -15.14 13.09
N GLN A 624 -0.72 -15.50 13.79
CA GLN A 624 -0.27 -16.88 14.01
C GLN A 624 -1.43 -17.78 14.47
N ASP A 625 -2.24 -17.23 15.37
CA ASP A 625 -3.44 -17.79 15.99
C ASP A 625 -4.60 -18.10 15.01
N PHE A 626 -4.51 -17.62 13.76
CA PHE A 626 -5.39 -17.95 12.62
C PHE A 626 -4.75 -18.96 11.67
N VAL A 627 -3.42 -18.94 11.46
CA VAL A 627 -2.72 -19.85 10.54
C VAL A 627 -2.52 -21.23 11.15
N ALA A 628 -2.11 -21.31 12.42
CA ALA A 628 -1.72 -22.55 13.09
C ALA A 628 -2.77 -23.70 13.02
N PRO A 629 -4.09 -23.47 13.15
CA PRO A 629 -5.10 -24.53 13.06
C PRO A 629 -5.17 -25.28 11.71
N PHE A 630 -4.56 -24.73 10.66
CA PHE A 630 -4.55 -25.34 9.32
C PHE A 630 -3.28 -26.17 9.04
N LEU A 631 -2.23 -26.01 9.85
CA LEU A 631 -0.97 -26.73 9.71
C LEU A 631 -1.09 -28.15 10.30
N ARG A 632 -0.70 -29.17 9.52
CA ARG A 632 -0.87 -30.59 9.91
C ARG A 632 0.45 -31.35 10.08
N ASP A 633 1.58 -30.70 9.80
CA ASP A 633 2.92 -31.24 10.09
C ASP A 633 3.47 -30.52 11.33
N GLU A 634 3.77 -31.29 12.37
CA GLU A 634 4.26 -30.82 13.67
C GLU A 634 5.47 -29.89 13.56
N ARG A 635 6.35 -30.13 12.58
CA ARG A 635 7.56 -29.32 12.34
C ARG A 635 7.24 -27.97 11.71
N VAL A 636 6.18 -27.89 10.91
CA VAL A 636 5.73 -26.65 10.28
C VAL A 636 4.94 -25.80 11.28
N SER A 637 4.16 -26.44 12.16
CA SER A 637 3.57 -25.76 13.31
C SER A 637 4.65 -25.20 14.26
N LEU A 638 5.70 -25.99 14.54
CA LEU A 638 6.84 -25.52 15.34
C LEU A 638 7.57 -24.35 14.67
N ALA A 639 7.85 -24.41 13.36
CA ALA A 639 8.44 -23.28 12.62
C ALA A 639 7.55 -22.01 12.70
N LEU A 640 6.22 -22.15 12.62
CA LEU A 640 5.32 -21.02 12.82
C LEU A 640 5.42 -20.44 14.25
N GLU A 641 5.56 -21.27 15.28
CA GLU A 641 5.81 -20.83 16.66
C GLU A 641 7.18 -20.17 16.85
N GLU A 642 8.25 -20.77 16.31
CA GLU A 642 9.62 -20.26 16.39
C GLU A 642 9.77 -18.92 15.66
N SER A 643 9.14 -18.74 14.48
CA SER A 643 9.10 -17.48 13.74
C SER A 643 8.50 -16.27 14.50
N CYS A 644 7.75 -16.55 15.57
CA CYS A 644 7.14 -15.56 16.45
C CYS A 644 7.86 -15.42 17.81
N ALA A 645 8.94 -16.17 18.05
CA ALA A 645 9.64 -16.21 19.32
C ALA A 645 10.47 -14.94 19.59
N ALA A 646 10.40 -14.43 20.81
CA ALA A 646 11.15 -13.24 21.21
C ALA A 646 12.67 -13.51 21.23
N GLY A 647 13.44 -12.72 20.48
CA GLY A 647 14.90 -12.86 20.38
C GLY A 647 15.40 -13.85 19.33
N ILE A 648 14.53 -14.32 18.42
CA ILE A 648 14.94 -15.01 17.20
C ILE A 648 15.73 -14.06 16.28
N SER A 649 16.69 -14.60 15.52
CA SER A 649 17.41 -13.83 14.49
C SER A 649 16.49 -13.57 13.28
N GLY A 650 16.68 -12.46 12.58
CA GLY A 650 15.92 -12.14 11.37
C GLY A 650 16.08 -13.21 10.29
N GLN A 651 17.27 -13.79 10.17
CA GLN A 651 17.56 -14.87 9.23
C GLN A 651 16.82 -16.18 9.58
N GLN A 652 16.78 -16.59 10.85
CA GLN A 652 16.03 -17.80 11.27
C GLN A 652 14.53 -17.57 11.07
N ARG A 653 13.99 -16.42 11.52
CA ARG A 653 12.58 -16.05 11.29
C ARG A 653 12.21 -16.10 9.80
N ALA A 654 13.08 -15.66 8.90
CA ALA A 654 12.86 -15.74 7.46
C ALA A 654 12.83 -17.20 6.95
N GLN A 655 13.74 -18.07 7.42
CA GLN A 655 13.75 -19.50 7.10
C GLN A 655 12.50 -20.23 7.61
N ASP A 656 12.02 -19.87 8.79
CA ASP A 656 10.85 -20.46 9.42
C ASP A 656 9.56 -20.05 8.70
N VAL A 657 9.38 -18.75 8.42
CA VAL A 657 8.29 -18.23 7.58
C VAL A 657 8.32 -18.86 6.19
N GLN A 658 9.51 -19.00 5.58
CA GLN A 658 9.66 -19.67 4.29
C GLN A 658 9.25 -21.16 4.35
N THR A 659 9.59 -21.87 5.43
CA THR A 659 9.18 -23.27 5.64
C THR A 659 7.65 -23.40 5.71
N VAL A 660 6.97 -22.48 6.40
CA VAL A 660 5.49 -22.44 6.45
C VAL A 660 4.89 -22.06 5.08
N ARG A 661 5.49 -21.08 4.38
CA ARG A 661 5.10 -20.64 3.04
C ARG A 661 5.18 -21.76 2.01
N GLU A 662 6.28 -22.52 2.00
CA GLU A 662 6.47 -23.67 1.12
C GLU A 662 5.45 -24.77 1.39
N TYR A 663 5.19 -25.10 2.67
CA TYR A 663 4.16 -26.08 3.04
C TYR A 663 2.75 -25.68 2.56
N ILE A 664 2.38 -24.40 2.67
CA ILE A 664 1.08 -23.90 2.18
C ILE A 664 1.03 -23.93 0.64
N CYS A 665 2.12 -23.58 -0.05
CA CYS A 665 2.23 -23.68 -1.51
C CYS A 665 2.06 -25.12 -2.03
N ASP A 666 2.75 -26.08 -1.42
CA ASP A 666 2.77 -27.49 -1.82
C ASP A 666 1.54 -28.28 -1.36
N THR A 667 0.71 -27.70 -0.47
CA THR A 667 -0.51 -28.34 0.06
C THR A 667 -1.78 -27.57 -0.35
N PRO A 668 -2.33 -27.79 -1.57
CA PRO A 668 -3.50 -27.07 -2.07
C PRO A 668 -4.72 -27.09 -1.14
N ASP A 669 -4.94 -28.19 -0.40
CA ASP A 669 -6.04 -28.29 0.57
C ASP A 669 -5.90 -27.27 1.71
N VAL A 670 -4.68 -27.03 2.19
CA VAL A 670 -4.39 -26.06 3.27
C VAL A 670 -4.55 -24.64 2.74
N PHE A 671 -4.02 -24.33 1.54
CA PHE A 671 -4.24 -23.04 0.89
C PHE A 671 -5.73 -22.75 0.63
N ASN A 672 -6.49 -23.74 0.16
CA ASN A 672 -7.95 -23.60 -0.04
C ASN A 672 -8.69 -23.36 1.29
N GLN A 673 -8.31 -24.08 2.36
CA GLN A 673 -8.93 -23.91 3.69
C GLN A 673 -8.61 -22.54 4.30
N LEU A 674 -7.37 -22.06 4.21
CA LEU A 674 -6.97 -20.70 4.62
C LEU A 674 -7.71 -19.62 3.80
N ARG A 675 -7.82 -19.79 2.47
CA ARG A 675 -8.59 -18.90 1.60
C ARG A 675 -10.03 -18.78 2.06
N ASP A 676 -10.72 -19.91 2.23
CA ASP A 676 -12.15 -19.91 2.53
C ASP A 676 -12.41 -19.36 3.94
N ALA A 677 -11.50 -19.62 4.89
CA ALA A 677 -11.54 -19.06 6.24
C ALA A 677 -11.27 -17.54 6.28
N LEU A 678 -10.51 -16.97 5.34
CA LEU A 678 -10.29 -15.52 5.22
C LEU A 678 -11.42 -14.84 4.42
N ALA A 679 -11.97 -15.52 3.40
CA ALA A 679 -12.93 -14.95 2.44
C ALA A 679 -14.25 -14.49 3.06
N ASP A 680 -14.88 -15.31 3.92
CA ASP A 680 -16.15 -14.95 4.55
C ASP A 680 -16.02 -13.78 5.55
N PRO A 681 -15.03 -13.75 6.46
CA PRO A 681 -14.71 -12.57 7.26
C PRO A 681 -14.48 -11.30 6.42
N MET A 682 -13.67 -11.38 5.34
CA MET A 682 -13.47 -10.24 4.43
C MET A 682 -14.79 -9.78 3.79
N LYS A 683 -15.65 -10.70 3.34
CA LYS A 683 -16.92 -10.36 2.68
C LYS A 683 -17.88 -9.69 3.66
N LYS A 684 -17.96 -10.21 4.89
CA LYS A 684 -18.74 -9.61 5.99
C LYS A 684 -18.25 -8.20 6.31
N SER A 685 -16.93 -8.00 6.44
CA SER A 685 -16.34 -6.68 6.68
C SER A 685 -16.60 -5.72 5.52
N TRP A 686 -16.41 -6.13 4.26
CA TRP A 686 -16.69 -5.30 3.08
C TRP A 686 -18.16 -4.86 3.01
N HIS A 687 -19.11 -5.77 3.30
CA HIS A 687 -20.52 -5.42 3.38
C HIS A 687 -20.87 -4.54 4.59
N ARG A 688 -20.13 -4.60 5.70
CA ARG A 688 -20.26 -3.66 6.82
C ARG A 688 -19.77 -2.27 6.41
N ALA A 689 -18.58 -2.17 5.79
CA ALA A 689 -17.98 -0.92 5.31
C ALA A 689 -18.86 -0.19 4.28
N LYS A 690 -19.44 -0.90 3.30
CA LYS A 690 -20.42 -0.34 2.34
C LYS A 690 -21.67 0.29 2.98
N ARG A 691 -22.03 -0.11 4.21
CA ARG A 691 -23.18 0.44 4.95
C ARG A 691 -22.79 1.54 5.95
N ASN A 692 -21.54 1.55 6.41
CA ASN A 692 -21.01 2.55 7.34
C ASN A 692 -19.52 2.76 7.06
N TYR A 693 -19.20 3.87 6.39
CA TYR A 693 -17.84 4.27 6.06
C TYR A 693 -16.95 4.42 7.30
N ARG A 694 -17.51 4.77 8.47
CA ARG A 694 -16.78 4.93 9.75
C ARG A 694 -16.22 3.62 10.33
N LEU A 695 -16.49 2.48 9.68
CA LEU A 695 -15.85 1.20 10.00
C LEU A 695 -14.54 1.00 9.22
N VAL A 696 -14.33 1.73 8.14
CA VAL A 696 -13.07 1.79 7.42
C VAL A 696 -12.14 2.75 8.15
N LEU A 697 -10.85 2.42 8.21
CA LEU A 697 -9.83 3.37 8.63
C LEU A 697 -9.19 4.00 7.38
N PRO A 698 -9.26 5.32 7.19
CA PRO A 698 -8.51 5.99 6.13
C PRO A 698 -7.02 6.04 6.48
N VAL A 699 -6.18 5.82 5.48
CA VAL A 699 -4.72 5.86 5.59
C VAL A 699 -4.13 6.55 4.36
N TYR A 700 -2.94 7.12 4.47
CA TYR A 700 -2.29 7.85 3.37
C TYR A 700 -0.96 7.19 3.01
N ASP A 701 -0.76 6.87 1.72
CA ASP A 701 0.54 6.43 1.22
C ASP A 701 1.40 7.64 0.80
N PRO A 702 2.53 7.92 1.49
CA PRO A 702 3.47 8.97 1.08
C PRO A 702 4.19 8.70 -0.25
N ILE A 703 4.21 7.46 -0.76
CA ILE A 703 4.90 7.11 -2.01
C ILE A 703 4.00 7.34 -3.23
N ALA A 704 2.76 6.82 -3.20
CA ALA A 704 1.75 7.08 -4.22
C ALA A 704 1.07 8.46 -4.09
N ASN A 705 1.17 9.13 -2.93
CA ASN A 705 0.45 10.36 -2.59
C ASN A 705 -1.09 10.21 -2.67
N THR A 706 -1.59 9.02 -2.30
CA THR A 706 -3.01 8.64 -2.32
C THR A 706 -3.57 8.43 -0.92
N VAL A 707 -4.86 8.72 -0.73
CA VAL A 707 -5.60 8.25 0.45
C VAL A 707 -6.33 6.96 0.09
N GLU A 708 -6.18 5.99 0.97
CA GLU A 708 -6.56 4.60 0.81
C GLU A 708 -7.23 4.08 2.08
N MET A 709 -7.58 2.79 2.10
CA MET A 709 -8.50 2.24 3.10
C MET A 709 -7.93 0.97 3.74
N LEU A 710 -7.95 0.90 5.08
CA LEU A 710 -7.78 -0.34 5.81
C LEU A 710 -9.15 -0.89 6.25
N LEU A 711 -9.42 -2.13 5.87
CA LEU A 711 -10.64 -2.86 6.19
C LEU A 711 -10.40 -3.76 7.42
N PRO A 712 -11.05 -3.52 8.58
CA PRO A 712 -10.89 -4.39 9.74
C PRO A 712 -11.53 -5.76 9.51
N VAL A 713 -10.80 -6.85 9.80
CA VAL A 713 -11.27 -8.23 9.64
C VAL A 713 -11.29 -8.99 10.97
N SER A 714 -12.44 -9.58 11.29
CA SER A 714 -12.68 -10.41 12.47
C SER A 714 -12.59 -11.90 12.12
N LEU A 715 -11.40 -12.49 12.27
CA LEU A 715 -11.09 -13.85 11.78
C LEU A 715 -11.75 -14.99 12.58
N LYS A 716 -12.20 -14.75 13.82
CA LYS A 716 -12.86 -15.74 14.69
C LYS A 716 -14.31 -15.33 15.00
N ASP A 717 -14.49 -14.43 15.97
CA ASP A 717 -15.80 -14.26 16.64
C ASP A 717 -16.73 -13.21 16.00
N ASN A 718 -16.42 -12.69 14.82
CA ASN A 718 -17.13 -11.60 14.11
C ASN A 718 -17.25 -10.25 14.88
N THR A 719 -16.75 -10.18 16.11
CA THR A 719 -16.82 -9.05 17.06
C THR A 719 -15.46 -8.34 17.24
N LYS A 720 -14.43 -9.06 17.69
CA LYS A 720 -13.07 -8.54 17.82
C LYS A 720 -12.38 -8.48 16.45
N VAL A 721 -11.69 -7.39 16.15
CA VAL A 721 -10.83 -7.28 14.95
C VAL A 721 -9.51 -8.00 15.24
N ALA A 722 -9.03 -8.81 14.30
CA ALA A 722 -7.80 -9.59 14.43
C ALA A 722 -6.66 -9.06 13.57
N THR A 723 -6.97 -8.50 12.40
CA THR A 723 -6.03 -7.84 11.50
C THR A 723 -6.78 -6.86 10.59
N CYS A 724 -6.05 -6.00 9.88
CA CYS A 724 -6.60 -5.18 8.79
C CYS A 724 -6.15 -5.72 7.43
N VAL A 725 -6.97 -5.48 6.40
CA VAL A 725 -6.61 -5.71 5.00
C VAL A 725 -6.50 -4.36 4.30
N HIS A 726 -5.40 -4.12 3.60
CA HIS A 726 -5.19 -2.93 2.76
C HIS A 726 -6.03 -3.04 1.49
N ILE A 727 -6.77 -1.97 1.18
CA ILE A 727 -7.73 -1.88 0.06
C ILE A 727 -7.37 -0.68 -0.82
N GLU A 728 -6.76 -0.95 -1.96
CA GLU A 728 -6.48 0.04 -3.00
C GLU A 728 -7.69 0.28 -3.92
N LYS A 729 -7.81 1.50 -4.47
CA LYS A 729 -8.88 1.90 -5.41
C LYS A 729 -8.36 1.87 -6.86
N LYS A 730 -8.49 0.73 -7.53
CA LYS A 730 -8.00 0.51 -8.92
C LYS A 730 -8.92 1.05 -10.02
N GLY A 731 -9.95 1.83 -9.69
CA GLY A 731 -10.87 2.44 -10.67
C GLY A 731 -12.10 3.09 -10.03
N SER A 732 -13.13 3.35 -10.85
CA SER A 732 -14.38 3.97 -10.40
C SER A 732 -15.27 3.04 -9.57
N THR A 733 -15.24 1.73 -9.84
CA THR A 733 -16.05 0.70 -9.16
C THR A 733 -15.24 -0.53 -8.70
N THR A 734 -13.93 -0.58 -9.00
CA THR A 734 -13.05 -1.71 -8.67
C THR A 734 -12.11 -1.32 -7.54
N TYR A 735 -12.15 -2.11 -6.47
CA TYR A 735 -11.18 -2.04 -5.37
C TYR A 735 -10.43 -3.38 -5.30
N GLN A 736 -9.19 -3.35 -4.83
CA GLN A 736 -8.34 -4.53 -4.73
C GLN A 736 -7.85 -4.67 -3.29
N ALA A 737 -8.03 -5.86 -2.70
CA ALA A 737 -7.36 -6.25 -1.47
C ALA A 737 -5.95 -6.74 -1.79
N THR A 738 -4.95 -6.13 -1.16
CA THR A 738 -3.56 -6.14 -1.63
C THR A 738 -2.57 -6.57 -0.55
N GLY A 739 -2.64 -5.99 0.65
CA GLY A 739 -1.76 -6.30 1.79
C GLY A 739 -2.51 -6.66 3.08
N ILE A 740 -1.79 -7.22 4.05
CA ILE A 740 -2.25 -7.40 5.44
C ILE A 740 -1.56 -6.34 6.30
N VAL A 741 -2.28 -5.68 7.21
CA VAL A 741 -1.72 -4.64 8.09
C VAL A 741 -2.05 -4.96 9.53
N SER A 742 -1.04 -5.02 10.39
CA SER A 742 -1.23 -5.32 11.81
C SER A 742 -1.95 -4.18 12.53
N LEU A 743 -2.60 -4.46 13.67
CA LEU A 743 -3.30 -3.42 14.44
C LEU A 743 -2.38 -2.26 14.90
N PRO A 744 -1.13 -2.49 15.36
CA PRO A 744 -0.20 -1.41 15.68
C PRO A 744 0.17 -0.53 14.48
N GLU A 745 0.37 -1.13 13.30
CA GLU A 745 0.65 -0.37 12.06
C GLU A 745 -0.57 0.42 11.61
N ALA A 746 -1.76 -0.20 11.66
CA ALA A 746 -3.02 0.47 11.36
C ALA A 746 -3.25 1.68 12.28
N ALA A 747 -2.92 1.59 13.58
CA ALA A 747 -3.02 2.73 14.50
C ALA A 747 -2.12 3.91 14.07
N CYS A 748 -0.84 3.64 13.76
CA CYS A 748 0.08 4.66 13.26
C CYS A 748 -0.39 5.27 11.92
N LEU A 749 -0.77 4.43 10.96
CA LEU A 749 -1.23 4.87 9.64
C LEU A 749 -2.53 5.67 9.69
N GLY A 750 -3.46 5.28 10.57
CA GLY A 750 -4.70 6.01 10.81
C GLY A 750 -4.47 7.37 11.47
N ARG A 751 -3.52 7.46 12.42
CA ARG A 751 -3.23 8.70 13.15
C ARG A 751 -2.71 9.82 12.24
N ILE A 752 -2.08 9.47 11.12
CA ILE A 752 -1.66 10.42 10.07
C ILE A 752 -2.86 11.19 9.52
N VAL A 753 -3.98 10.50 9.26
CA VAL A 753 -5.18 11.09 8.64
C VAL A 753 -6.19 11.62 9.66
N ASN A 754 -6.29 11.03 10.86
CA ASN A 754 -7.26 11.41 11.88
C ASN A 754 -6.76 11.13 13.31
N PRO A 755 -6.76 12.09 14.26
CA PRO A 755 -6.51 11.83 15.68
C PRO A 755 -7.54 10.87 16.30
N GLU A 756 -8.82 10.94 15.89
CA GLU A 756 -9.85 10.05 16.42
C GLU A 756 -9.83 8.65 15.78
N LEU A 757 -8.91 7.79 16.23
CA LEU A 757 -8.89 6.38 15.82
C LEU A 757 -10.22 5.66 16.18
N PRO A 758 -10.74 4.77 15.32
CA PRO A 758 -11.96 4.02 15.56
C PRO A 758 -11.93 3.17 16.83
N ALA A 759 -13.06 3.04 17.50
CA ALA A 759 -13.18 2.28 18.76
C ALA A 759 -12.91 0.76 18.67
N TRP A 760 -12.67 0.21 17.47
CA TRP A 760 -12.22 -1.18 17.29
C TRP A 760 -10.68 -1.33 17.26
N LEU A 761 -9.96 -0.20 17.25
CA LEU A 761 -8.50 -0.08 17.14
C LEU A 761 -7.86 0.48 18.42
N LYS A 762 -8.68 0.84 19.42
CA LYS A 762 -8.32 1.36 20.74
C LYS A 762 -8.34 0.24 21.79
#